data_AF-A0A1J7IJD7-F1
#
_entry.id   AF-A0A1J7IJD7-F1
#
_cell.length_a   1.000
_cell.length_b   1.000
_cell.length_c   1.000
_cell.angle_alpha   90.00
_cell.angle_beta   90.00
_cell.angle_gamma   90.00
#
_symmetry.space_group_name_H-M   'P 1'
#
loop_
_entity.id
_entity.type
_entity.pdbx_description
1 polymer ?
#
loop_
_entity_poly.entity_id
_entity_poly.type
_entity_poly.pdbx_seq_one_letter_code
_entity_poly.pdbx_strand_id
1 'polypeptide(L)'
;MSELSKNFETLQLHAGQEPDPATNSRAVPIYATTSYVFNDSAHGARLFGLKEAGNIYSRIGNPTVDVFEKRIAALEGGVAAVATSSGQAAQFLTLLALAHTGDNIVSTSNLYGGTYNQFKVLLPRLGITTKFVTGDKPEDLAAAIDDKTKAVYLESIGNPRYNIPDLEAIAKVAHEKGVPVIVDNTFGAGGYFIRPIEHGADIVVHSATKWIGGHGTTIGGVIVDSGKFDWGANAKRFPQFVEPSEGYHGLKFWETFGAISFIVRVRVELLRDVGACLNPFAAQQLLLGIETLSLRAERHAQNALTLAKYLEKSPYVSWVSYPGLESHASHELAKKYLKRGSGGVLSFGVKGGGAAGSQIVDGFKLISNLANVGDSKTLAIHPWTTTHEQLSDEEKISSGVTEDLIRISVGTEHIDDIIADFEQSFKASEASTTKGEGSTEKTGGEEKAPTRAAPADDLGAHLRATTPSAATITLHLPSPPSLPNPNALPPSTHATLSTLGQPPYSAPLSTANTFVFRNVTSGSYLADIHCQTFAFAPLRVDVDEDGQDVKVWETFRGNDWDNKGEAVAKDGVGYEVRVLGVKSYFMERSKFSILSILKNPMILLGLVSCAIFMGMPYLVDNMDPEMKAEWEERQKTNPMNGIMGAATGQAGANPIQNFDMASFLAGSSKKENPGSSSTAGLYSDVVKTGSGGGGGGGKKGKR
;
A
#
# COMPACT_ATOMS: atom_id res chain seq x y z
N MET A 1 8.52 17.66 -26.17
CA MET A 1 9.85 17.19 -25.68
C MET A 1 10.29 15.81 -26.20
N SER A 2 9.43 14.78 -26.30
CA SER A 2 9.81 13.47 -26.88
C SER A 2 10.22 13.54 -28.36
N GLU A 3 9.70 14.53 -29.10
CA GLU A 3 10.14 14.83 -30.47
C GLU A 3 11.55 15.44 -30.54
N LEU A 4 12.06 16.00 -29.44
CA LEU A 4 13.35 16.70 -29.37
C LEU A 4 14.49 15.82 -28.86
N SER A 5 14.20 14.81 -28.03
CA SER A 5 15.20 13.87 -27.51
C SER A 5 14.56 12.53 -27.16
N LYS A 6 15.28 11.44 -27.46
CA LYS A 6 14.95 10.07 -27.06
C LYS A 6 15.79 9.57 -25.87
N ASN A 7 16.65 10.43 -25.31
CA ASN A 7 17.55 10.05 -24.23
C ASN A 7 16.82 10.06 -22.88
N PHE A 8 16.97 8.98 -22.12
CA PHE A 8 16.26 8.73 -20.86
C PHE A 8 16.43 9.87 -19.86
N GLU A 9 17.66 10.37 -19.68
CA GLU A 9 18.04 11.39 -18.70
C GLU A 9 17.39 12.75 -19.01
N THR A 10 17.11 13.02 -20.30
CA THR A 10 16.36 14.21 -20.71
C THR A 10 14.86 14.00 -20.54
N LEU A 11 14.36 12.82 -20.92
CA LEU A 11 12.93 12.48 -20.83
C LEU A 11 12.45 12.47 -19.37
N GLN A 12 13.24 11.97 -18.43
CA GLN A 12 12.86 11.90 -17.01
C GLN A 12 12.65 13.30 -16.39
N LEU A 13 13.20 14.36 -16.99
CA LEU A 13 13.05 15.74 -16.53
C LEU A 13 11.92 16.50 -17.24
N HIS A 14 11.59 16.11 -18.48
CA HIS A 14 10.82 16.98 -19.36
C HIS A 14 9.62 16.32 -20.03
N ALA A 15 9.57 14.99 -20.14
CA ALA A 15 8.44 14.33 -20.76
C ALA A 15 7.15 14.59 -19.97
N GLY A 16 6.06 14.82 -20.70
CA GLY A 16 4.73 15.09 -20.14
C GLY A 16 4.53 16.51 -19.60
N GLN A 17 5.56 17.36 -19.56
CA GLN A 17 5.49 18.67 -18.91
C GLN A 17 5.90 19.81 -19.85
N GLU A 18 5.10 20.87 -19.85
CA GLU A 18 5.47 22.20 -20.34
C GLU A 18 5.31 23.21 -19.17
N PRO A 19 5.98 24.39 -19.19
CA PRO A 19 5.73 25.42 -18.20
C PRO A 19 4.25 25.77 -18.11
N ASP A 20 3.73 25.95 -16.89
CA ASP A 20 2.32 26.25 -16.68
C ASP A 20 1.95 27.55 -17.43
N PRO A 21 0.97 27.54 -18.36
CA PRO A 21 0.70 28.70 -19.20
C PRO A 21 0.06 29.87 -18.44
N ALA A 22 -0.54 29.63 -17.26
CA ALA A 22 -1.17 30.68 -16.47
C ALA A 22 -0.15 31.47 -15.63
N THR A 23 0.89 30.81 -15.14
CA THR A 23 1.84 31.39 -14.17
C THR A 23 3.31 31.36 -14.62
N ASN A 24 3.60 30.65 -15.71
CA ASN A 24 4.95 30.26 -16.15
C ASN A 24 5.73 29.44 -15.10
N SER A 25 5.05 28.75 -14.18
CA SER A 25 5.71 27.85 -13.24
C SER A 25 6.49 26.77 -14.00
N ARG A 26 7.79 26.65 -13.69
CA ARG A 26 8.63 25.59 -14.24
C ARG A 26 8.44 24.26 -13.53
N ALA A 27 8.12 24.26 -12.25
CA ALA A 27 7.76 23.06 -11.51
C ALA A 27 6.32 22.65 -11.83
N VAL A 28 6.03 21.35 -11.80
CA VAL A 28 4.66 20.84 -11.98
C VAL A 28 3.79 21.31 -10.81
N PRO A 29 2.69 22.05 -11.06
CA PRO A 29 1.78 22.43 -9.99
C PRO A 29 1.07 21.22 -9.39
N ILE A 30 0.72 21.30 -8.10
CA ILE A 30 -0.11 20.31 -7.43
C ILE A 30 -1.58 20.74 -7.57
N TYR A 31 -2.33 20.08 -8.44
CA TYR A 31 -3.77 20.29 -8.58
C TYR A 31 -4.52 19.47 -7.54
N ALA A 32 -4.50 19.92 -6.28
CA ALA A 32 -5.22 19.33 -5.15
C ALA A 32 -6.73 19.65 -5.20
N THR A 33 -7.38 19.23 -6.28
CA THR A 33 -8.82 19.42 -6.51
C THR A 33 -9.49 18.09 -6.79
N THR A 34 -10.80 18.03 -6.58
CA THR A 34 -11.63 16.89 -6.98
C THR A 34 -12.25 17.08 -8.36
N SER A 35 -12.62 18.32 -8.71
CA SER A 35 -13.53 18.63 -9.82
C SER A 35 -13.01 19.80 -10.65
N TYR A 36 -13.46 19.87 -11.90
CA TYR A 36 -13.07 20.90 -12.86
C TYR A 36 -14.31 21.59 -13.45
N VAL A 37 -14.24 22.90 -13.65
CA VAL A 37 -15.34 23.70 -14.21
C VAL A 37 -15.44 23.44 -15.71
N PHE A 38 -16.67 23.23 -16.20
CA PHE A 38 -16.94 23.18 -17.65
C PHE A 38 -17.19 24.58 -18.21
N ASN A 39 -16.77 24.82 -19.45
CA ASN A 39 -17.09 26.07 -20.16
C ASN A 39 -18.61 26.29 -20.29
N ASP A 40 -19.33 25.21 -20.62
CA ASP A 40 -20.80 25.17 -20.71
C ASP A 40 -21.28 23.69 -20.63
N SER A 41 -22.60 23.48 -20.61
CA SER A 41 -23.19 22.14 -20.55
C SER A 41 -22.85 21.27 -21.77
N ALA A 42 -22.64 21.86 -22.94
CA ALA A 42 -22.30 21.12 -24.15
C ALA A 42 -20.85 20.61 -24.11
N HIS A 43 -19.91 21.41 -23.56
CA HIS A 43 -18.55 20.99 -23.25
C HIS A 43 -18.56 19.81 -22.27
N GLY A 44 -19.32 19.91 -21.17
CA GLY A 44 -19.49 18.79 -20.24
C GLY A 44 -19.99 17.51 -20.95
N ALA A 45 -21.03 17.61 -21.78
CA ALA A 45 -21.57 16.47 -22.52
C ALA A 45 -20.56 15.84 -23.49
N ARG A 46 -19.71 16.63 -24.16
CA ARG A 46 -18.65 16.11 -25.04
C ARG A 46 -17.56 15.38 -24.26
N LEU A 47 -17.17 15.88 -23.09
CA LEU A 47 -16.21 15.21 -22.22
C LEU A 47 -16.73 13.84 -21.73
N PHE A 48 -17.97 13.79 -21.21
CA PHE A 48 -18.58 12.52 -20.77
C PHE A 48 -18.82 11.53 -21.91
N GLY A 49 -19.11 12.04 -23.11
CA GLY A 49 -19.24 11.23 -24.32
C GLY A 49 -17.90 10.81 -24.96
N LEU A 50 -16.76 11.14 -24.34
CA LEU A 50 -15.41 10.89 -24.87
C LEU A 50 -15.16 11.48 -26.26
N LYS A 51 -15.88 12.56 -26.61
CA LYS A 51 -15.77 13.27 -27.90
C LYS A 51 -14.73 14.39 -27.87
N GLU A 52 -14.33 14.80 -26.68
CA GLU A 52 -13.34 15.84 -26.42
C GLU A 52 -12.48 15.38 -25.23
N ALA A 53 -11.18 15.61 -25.30
CA ALA A 53 -10.27 15.32 -24.20
C ALA A 53 -10.31 16.48 -23.19
N GLY A 54 -10.33 16.16 -21.90
CA GLY A 54 -10.33 17.18 -20.85
C GLY A 54 -10.52 16.59 -19.46
N ASN A 55 -10.41 17.45 -18.45
CA ASN A 55 -10.58 17.05 -17.07
C ASN A 55 -12.06 17.15 -16.66
N ILE A 56 -12.55 16.11 -16.00
CA ILE A 56 -13.91 16.03 -15.45
C ILE A 56 -13.81 15.97 -13.93
N TYR A 57 -13.13 14.93 -13.44
CA TYR A 57 -13.00 14.63 -12.02
C TYR A 57 -11.68 13.88 -11.76
N SER A 58 -11.00 14.22 -10.67
CA SER A 58 -9.64 13.72 -10.35
C SER A 58 -9.53 12.21 -10.19
N ARG A 59 -10.64 11.51 -9.91
CA ARG A 59 -10.68 10.03 -9.85
C ARG A 59 -10.29 9.37 -11.19
N ILE A 60 -10.50 10.05 -12.32
CA ILE A 60 -10.20 9.51 -13.66
C ILE A 60 -9.13 10.30 -14.41
N GLY A 61 -8.86 11.55 -14.02
CA GLY A 61 -7.82 12.38 -14.63
C GLY A 61 -7.56 13.65 -13.82
N ASN A 62 -6.27 13.93 -13.59
CA ASN A 62 -5.78 15.09 -12.85
C ASN A 62 -4.50 15.60 -13.53
N PRO A 63 -4.31 16.92 -13.77
CA PRO A 63 -3.14 17.41 -14.51
C PRO A 63 -1.78 17.06 -13.88
N THR A 64 -1.65 17.01 -12.55
CA THR A 64 -0.40 16.58 -11.90
C THR A 64 -0.12 15.11 -12.17
N VAL A 65 -1.15 14.27 -12.12
CA VAL A 65 -1.07 12.83 -12.40
C VAL A 65 -0.80 12.57 -13.88
N ASP A 66 -1.39 13.36 -14.78
CA ASP A 66 -1.20 13.25 -16.23
C ASP A 66 0.26 13.49 -16.64
N VAL A 67 0.96 14.45 -16.01
CA VAL A 67 2.40 14.64 -16.23
C VAL A 67 3.18 13.38 -15.84
N PHE A 68 2.87 12.79 -14.68
CA PHE A 68 3.50 11.55 -14.21
C PHE A 68 3.26 10.37 -15.17
N GLU A 69 2.01 10.18 -15.61
CA GLU A 69 1.62 9.15 -16.57
C GLU A 69 2.36 9.31 -17.90
N LYS A 70 2.32 10.50 -18.50
CA LYS A 70 3.03 10.79 -19.76
C LYS A 70 4.53 10.62 -19.66
N ARG A 71 5.12 10.99 -18.51
CA ARG A 71 6.56 10.84 -18.27
C ARG A 71 6.97 9.38 -18.22
N ILE A 72 6.26 8.55 -17.45
CA ILE A 72 6.55 7.11 -17.38
C ILE A 72 6.31 6.43 -18.74
N ALA A 73 5.22 6.75 -19.44
CA ALA A 73 4.98 6.21 -20.78
C ALA A 73 6.16 6.49 -21.73
N ALA A 74 6.69 7.72 -21.72
CA ALA A 74 7.85 8.09 -22.53
C ALA A 74 9.14 7.34 -22.12
N LEU A 75 9.35 7.10 -20.82
CA LEU A 75 10.52 6.37 -20.33
C LEU A 75 10.50 4.88 -20.70
N GLU A 76 9.33 4.25 -20.62
CA GLU A 76 9.13 2.84 -21.02
C GLU A 76 9.02 2.65 -22.55
N GLY A 77 8.81 3.73 -23.31
CA GLY A 77 8.56 3.66 -24.75
C GLY A 77 7.14 3.20 -25.11
N GLY A 78 6.18 3.42 -24.22
CA GLY A 78 4.76 3.19 -24.45
C GLY A 78 4.04 4.39 -25.06
N VAL A 79 2.78 4.18 -25.45
CA VAL A 79 1.93 5.22 -26.07
C VAL A 79 1.18 6.06 -25.03
N ALA A 80 0.83 5.46 -23.89
CA ALA A 80 0.13 6.12 -22.80
C ALA A 80 0.21 5.31 -21.50
N ALA A 81 -0.14 5.94 -20.38
CA ALA A 81 -0.16 5.29 -19.08
C ALA A 81 -1.35 5.73 -18.22
N VAL A 82 -1.66 4.93 -17.20
CA VAL A 82 -2.64 5.21 -16.15
C VAL A 82 -2.01 4.94 -14.80
N ALA A 83 -2.01 5.94 -13.93
CA ALA A 83 -1.51 5.84 -12.57
C ALA A 83 -2.59 5.32 -11.62
N THR A 84 -2.18 4.53 -10.64
CA THR A 84 -3.05 3.90 -9.67
C THR A 84 -2.53 4.10 -8.24
N SER A 85 -3.37 3.81 -7.25
CA SER A 85 -3.04 3.99 -5.83
C SER A 85 -1.90 3.10 -5.33
N SER A 86 -1.53 2.03 -6.05
CA SER A 86 -0.43 1.12 -5.71
C SER A 86 -0.05 0.21 -6.88
N GLY A 87 1.13 -0.41 -6.87
CA GLY A 87 1.49 -1.45 -7.86
C GLY A 87 0.50 -2.62 -7.89
N GLN A 88 0.00 -3.04 -6.73
CA GLN A 88 -1.05 -4.07 -6.64
C GLN A 88 -2.34 -3.66 -7.33
N ALA A 89 -2.72 -2.38 -7.29
CA ALA A 89 -3.85 -1.85 -8.03
C ALA A 89 -3.55 -1.80 -9.54
N ALA A 90 -2.32 -1.44 -9.96
CA ALA A 90 -1.93 -1.42 -11.37
C ALA A 90 -2.11 -2.79 -12.04
N GLN A 91 -1.56 -3.86 -11.45
CA GLN A 91 -1.74 -5.21 -11.98
C GLN A 91 -3.20 -5.68 -11.91
N PHE A 92 -3.92 -5.34 -10.84
CA PHE A 92 -5.31 -5.76 -10.67
C PHE A 92 -6.23 -5.15 -11.73
N LEU A 93 -6.15 -3.82 -11.95
CA LEU A 93 -6.95 -3.16 -12.98
C LEU A 93 -6.56 -3.62 -14.39
N THR A 94 -5.27 -3.90 -14.63
CA THR A 94 -4.81 -4.49 -15.89
C THR A 94 -5.50 -5.83 -16.15
N LEU A 95 -5.51 -6.72 -15.17
CA LEU A 95 -6.12 -8.04 -15.32
C LEU A 95 -7.64 -7.97 -15.45
N LEU A 96 -8.32 -7.10 -14.70
CA LEU A 96 -9.77 -6.90 -14.85
C LEU A 96 -10.17 -6.26 -16.18
N ALA A 97 -9.28 -5.51 -16.82
CA ALA A 97 -9.54 -5.02 -18.17
C ALA A 97 -9.50 -6.17 -19.21
N LEU A 98 -8.82 -7.27 -18.93
CA LEU A 98 -8.61 -8.36 -19.90
C LEU A 98 -9.48 -9.60 -19.62
N ALA A 99 -9.70 -9.93 -18.35
CA ALA A 99 -10.28 -11.19 -17.92
C ALA A 99 -11.58 -11.00 -17.13
N HIS A 100 -12.52 -11.92 -17.36
CA HIS A 100 -13.82 -11.99 -16.71
C HIS A 100 -13.97 -13.34 -15.98
N THR A 101 -15.09 -13.51 -15.27
CA THR A 101 -15.43 -14.80 -14.65
C THR A 101 -15.40 -15.95 -15.67
N GLY A 102 -14.66 -17.01 -15.34
CA GLY A 102 -14.45 -18.18 -16.20
C GLY A 102 -13.19 -18.11 -17.07
N ASP A 103 -12.49 -16.98 -17.09
CA ASP A 103 -11.22 -16.83 -17.80
C ASP A 103 -10.01 -17.25 -16.94
N ASN A 104 -8.87 -17.40 -17.60
CA ASN A 104 -7.60 -17.66 -16.91
C ASN A 104 -6.47 -16.76 -17.41
N ILE A 105 -5.40 -16.67 -16.63
CA ILE A 105 -4.09 -16.17 -17.07
C ILE A 105 -3.02 -17.25 -16.88
N VAL A 106 -1.93 -17.12 -17.63
CA VAL A 106 -0.73 -17.94 -17.45
C VAL A 106 0.35 -17.05 -16.82
N SER A 107 1.02 -17.54 -15.78
CA SER A 107 2.11 -16.80 -15.15
C SER A 107 3.19 -17.74 -14.64
N THR A 108 4.43 -17.26 -14.52
CA THR A 108 5.47 -18.03 -13.84
C THR A 108 5.20 -18.06 -12.32
N SER A 109 5.85 -18.97 -11.61
CA SER A 109 5.87 -18.94 -10.13
C SER A 109 6.89 -17.95 -9.55
N ASN A 110 7.75 -17.35 -10.37
CA ASN A 110 8.82 -16.44 -9.95
C ASN A 110 8.28 -15.01 -9.84
N LEU A 111 7.40 -14.81 -8.86
CA LEU A 111 6.67 -13.56 -8.65
C LEU A 111 6.94 -12.99 -7.27
N TYR A 112 6.76 -11.68 -7.12
CA TYR A 112 6.54 -11.06 -5.84
C TYR A 112 5.41 -11.76 -5.07
N GLY A 113 5.66 -12.11 -3.81
CA GLY A 113 4.72 -12.86 -2.98
C GLY A 113 3.32 -12.23 -2.89
N GLY A 114 3.22 -10.90 -2.87
CA GLY A 114 1.92 -10.21 -2.91
C GLY A 114 1.18 -10.44 -4.23
N THR A 115 1.88 -10.48 -5.36
CA THR A 115 1.31 -10.78 -6.69
C THR A 115 0.90 -12.23 -6.79
N TYR A 116 1.75 -13.16 -6.34
CA TYR A 116 1.39 -14.57 -6.25
C TYR A 116 0.12 -14.80 -5.42
N ASN A 117 0.03 -14.16 -4.24
CA ASN A 117 -1.15 -14.23 -3.40
C ASN A 117 -2.38 -13.59 -4.06
N GLN A 118 -2.24 -12.45 -4.74
CA GLN A 118 -3.32 -11.84 -5.49
C GLN A 118 -3.88 -12.82 -6.54
N PHE A 119 -2.99 -13.52 -7.26
CA PHE A 119 -3.36 -14.46 -8.32
C PHE A 119 -3.94 -15.77 -7.77
N LYS A 120 -3.37 -16.32 -6.70
CA LYS A 120 -3.78 -17.60 -6.09
C LYS A 120 -5.04 -17.47 -5.22
N VAL A 121 -5.25 -16.33 -4.57
CA VAL A 121 -6.29 -16.19 -3.53
C VAL A 121 -7.36 -15.17 -3.88
N LEU A 122 -7.00 -13.99 -4.41
CA LEU A 122 -7.97 -12.94 -4.69
C LEU A 122 -8.72 -13.17 -6.01
N LEU A 123 -7.99 -13.37 -7.11
CA LEU A 123 -8.60 -13.52 -8.44
C LEU A 123 -9.62 -14.67 -8.54
N PRO A 124 -9.41 -15.85 -7.92
CA PRO A 124 -10.40 -16.93 -7.98
C PRO A 124 -11.74 -16.58 -7.34
N ARG A 125 -11.77 -15.64 -6.38
CA ARG A 125 -13.02 -15.12 -5.79
C ARG A 125 -13.84 -14.29 -6.79
N LEU A 126 -13.19 -13.78 -7.84
CA LEU A 126 -13.81 -13.09 -8.97
C LEU A 126 -14.04 -14.03 -10.16
N GLY A 127 -13.75 -15.32 -9.99
CA GLY A 127 -13.86 -16.34 -11.02
C GLY A 127 -12.77 -16.29 -12.08
N ILE A 128 -11.66 -15.58 -11.84
CA ILE A 128 -10.48 -15.56 -12.72
C ILE A 128 -9.42 -16.47 -12.10
N THR A 129 -8.91 -17.42 -12.87
CA THR A 129 -7.92 -18.39 -12.38
C THR A 129 -6.54 -18.14 -12.95
N THR A 130 -5.49 -18.61 -12.26
CA THR A 130 -4.11 -18.52 -12.73
C THR A 130 -3.52 -19.91 -12.90
N LYS A 131 -2.94 -20.16 -14.07
CA LYS A 131 -2.12 -21.34 -14.34
C LYS A 131 -0.66 -20.98 -14.12
N PHE A 132 -0.11 -21.46 -13.01
CA PHE A 132 1.29 -21.26 -12.68
C PHE A 132 2.18 -22.25 -13.43
N VAL A 133 3.18 -21.73 -14.13
CA VAL A 133 4.25 -22.51 -14.78
C VAL A 133 5.51 -22.40 -13.93
N THR A 134 6.18 -23.53 -13.71
CA THR A 134 7.47 -23.55 -13.02
C THR A 134 8.58 -23.15 -13.99
N GLY A 135 9.31 -22.07 -13.67
CA GLY A 135 10.33 -21.50 -14.56
C GLY A 135 9.74 -20.54 -15.59
N ASP A 136 10.53 -20.23 -16.62
CA ASP A 136 10.25 -19.20 -17.64
C ASP A 136 10.53 -19.68 -19.07
N LYS A 137 10.47 -20.99 -19.31
CA LYS A 137 10.62 -21.55 -20.66
C LYS A 137 9.43 -21.16 -21.56
N PRO A 138 9.67 -20.64 -22.77
CA PRO A 138 8.60 -20.28 -23.70
C PRO A 138 7.65 -21.43 -24.01
N GLU A 139 8.17 -22.65 -24.14
CA GLU A 139 7.37 -23.83 -24.53
C GLU A 139 6.37 -24.22 -23.44
N ASP A 140 6.77 -24.12 -22.17
CA ASP A 140 5.93 -24.44 -21.02
C ASP A 140 4.80 -23.41 -20.85
N LEU A 141 5.14 -22.11 -21.05
CA LEU A 141 4.15 -21.03 -21.07
C LEU A 141 3.17 -21.21 -22.23
N ALA A 142 3.68 -21.53 -23.43
CA ALA A 142 2.85 -21.80 -24.60
C ALA A 142 1.89 -22.97 -24.35
N ALA A 143 2.37 -24.07 -23.77
CA ALA A 143 1.56 -25.25 -23.47
C ALA A 143 0.40 -24.96 -22.50
N ALA A 144 0.58 -24.01 -21.57
CA ALA A 144 -0.45 -23.63 -20.60
C ALA A 144 -1.59 -22.75 -21.19
N ILE A 145 -1.36 -22.10 -22.34
CA ILE A 145 -2.34 -21.22 -22.99
C ILE A 145 -3.46 -22.02 -23.65
N ASP A 146 -4.70 -21.68 -23.31
CA ASP A 146 -5.94 -22.21 -23.92
C ASP A 146 -6.85 -21.08 -24.48
N ASP A 147 -8.06 -21.45 -24.92
CA ASP A 147 -9.05 -20.52 -25.48
C ASP A 147 -9.59 -19.49 -24.48
N LYS A 148 -9.39 -19.72 -23.18
CA LYS A 148 -9.82 -18.85 -22.08
C LYS A 148 -8.69 -18.02 -21.50
N THR A 149 -7.45 -18.26 -21.89
CA THR A 149 -6.29 -17.48 -21.44
C THR A 149 -6.36 -16.03 -21.95
N LYS A 150 -6.19 -15.06 -21.06
CA LYS A 150 -6.28 -13.61 -21.37
C LYS A 150 -4.98 -12.84 -21.27
N ALA A 151 -3.98 -13.41 -20.63
CA ALA A 151 -2.65 -12.83 -20.55
C ALA A 151 -1.59 -13.89 -20.21
N VAL A 152 -0.36 -13.62 -20.63
CA VAL A 152 0.85 -14.15 -20.01
C VAL A 152 1.43 -13.06 -19.11
N TYR A 153 1.69 -13.37 -17.83
CA TYR A 153 2.22 -12.42 -16.86
C TYR A 153 3.61 -12.84 -16.37
N LEU A 154 4.57 -11.91 -16.45
CA LEU A 154 5.97 -12.09 -16.08
C LEU A 154 6.47 -10.92 -15.21
N GLU A 155 7.59 -11.11 -14.52
CA GLU A 155 8.41 -10.01 -13.97
C GLU A 155 9.69 -9.88 -14.81
N SER A 156 10.17 -8.66 -15.05
CA SER A 156 11.41 -8.45 -15.83
C SER A 156 12.65 -9.00 -15.12
N ILE A 157 12.63 -9.02 -13.78
CA ILE A 157 13.58 -9.71 -12.91
C ILE A 157 12.74 -10.45 -11.87
N GLY A 158 12.68 -11.78 -11.97
CA GLY A 158 11.79 -12.59 -11.11
C GLY A 158 12.24 -12.61 -9.65
N ASN A 159 11.30 -12.54 -8.72
CA ASN A 159 11.56 -12.61 -7.28
C ASN A 159 11.22 -14.03 -6.74
N PRO A 160 12.02 -14.64 -5.85
CA PRO A 160 13.31 -14.21 -5.28
C PRO A 160 14.55 -14.69 -6.06
N ARG A 161 14.38 -15.39 -7.19
CA ARG A 161 15.48 -16.06 -7.92
C ARG A 161 16.32 -15.15 -8.80
N TYR A 162 15.86 -13.93 -9.06
CA TYR A 162 16.43 -12.96 -10.01
C TYR A 162 16.64 -13.54 -11.42
N ASN A 163 15.79 -14.48 -11.83
CA ASN A 163 15.81 -14.99 -13.19
C ASN A 163 15.39 -13.87 -14.16
N ILE A 164 16.06 -13.82 -15.32
CA ILE A 164 15.71 -12.91 -16.41
C ILE A 164 15.00 -13.75 -17.48
N PRO A 165 13.69 -13.57 -17.71
CA PRO A 165 12.97 -14.33 -18.72
C PRO A 165 13.40 -13.93 -20.13
N ASP A 166 13.36 -14.87 -21.09
CA ASP A 166 13.52 -14.56 -22.51
C ASP A 166 12.25 -13.89 -23.05
N LEU A 167 12.15 -12.57 -22.84
CA LEU A 167 10.96 -11.79 -23.18
C LEU A 167 10.59 -11.91 -24.66
N GLU A 168 11.57 -11.98 -25.56
CA GLU A 168 11.32 -12.03 -27.01
C GLU A 168 10.73 -13.39 -27.40
N ALA A 169 11.31 -14.48 -26.89
CA ALA A 169 10.80 -15.82 -27.16
C ALA A 169 9.41 -16.04 -26.54
N ILE A 170 9.18 -15.55 -25.32
CA ILE A 170 7.89 -15.66 -24.64
C ILE A 170 6.82 -14.81 -25.33
N ALA A 171 7.14 -13.57 -25.70
CA ALA A 171 6.22 -12.70 -26.44
C ALA A 171 5.80 -13.35 -27.77
N LYS A 172 6.76 -13.89 -28.51
CA LYS A 172 6.49 -14.59 -29.76
C LYS A 172 5.47 -15.72 -29.59
N VAL A 173 5.70 -16.65 -28.66
CA VAL A 173 4.78 -17.81 -28.49
C VAL A 173 3.42 -17.43 -27.92
N ALA A 174 3.33 -16.35 -27.12
CA ALA A 174 2.06 -15.81 -26.64
C ALA A 174 1.26 -15.15 -27.76
N HIS A 175 1.93 -14.34 -28.60
CA HIS A 175 1.32 -13.66 -29.74
C HIS A 175 0.86 -14.64 -30.83
N GLU A 176 1.60 -15.73 -31.08
CA GLU A 176 1.16 -16.82 -31.97
C GLU A 176 -0.20 -17.42 -31.54
N LYS A 177 -0.57 -17.30 -30.27
CA LYS A 177 -1.86 -17.74 -29.71
C LYS A 177 -2.87 -16.60 -29.47
N GLY A 178 -2.52 -15.38 -29.88
CA GLY A 178 -3.36 -14.19 -29.72
C GLY A 178 -3.52 -13.76 -28.27
N VAL A 179 -2.50 -13.92 -27.43
CA VAL A 179 -2.51 -13.56 -26.01
C VAL A 179 -1.48 -12.46 -25.73
N PRO A 180 -1.85 -11.36 -25.06
CA PRO A 180 -0.92 -10.28 -24.73
C PRO A 180 0.02 -10.68 -23.59
N VAL A 181 1.22 -10.12 -23.59
CA VAL A 181 2.22 -10.26 -22.52
C VAL A 181 2.23 -9.03 -21.64
N ILE A 182 2.02 -9.26 -20.34
CA ILE A 182 2.14 -8.27 -19.28
C ILE A 182 3.47 -8.49 -18.56
N VAL A 183 4.27 -7.43 -18.43
CA VAL A 183 5.53 -7.48 -17.66
C VAL A 183 5.47 -6.51 -16.49
N ASP A 184 5.59 -7.03 -15.27
CA ASP A 184 5.94 -6.19 -14.13
C ASP A 184 7.40 -5.78 -14.25
N ASN A 185 7.60 -4.49 -14.53
CA ASN A 185 8.94 -3.93 -14.73
C ASN A 185 9.37 -3.08 -13.53
N THR A 186 8.84 -3.34 -12.33
CA THR A 186 9.24 -2.64 -11.10
C THR A 186 10.76 -2.69 -10.92
N PHE A 187 11.39 -3.86 -11.09
CA PHE A 187 12.84 -4.04 -10.98
C PHE A 187 13.62 -3.48 -12.17
N GLY A 188 12.95 -3.16 -13.29
CA GLY A 188 13.54 -2.41 -14.40
C GLY A 188 13.67 -0.91 -14.13
N ALA A 189 13.20 -0.43 -12.97
CA ALA A 189 13.31 0.95 -12.51
C ALA A 189 12.76 1.98 -13.51
N GLY A 190 11.49 1.81 -13.92
CA GLY A 190 10.80 2.75 -14.81
C GLY A 190 11.44 2.86 -16.20
N GLY A 191 11.88 1.73 -16.74
CA GLY A 191 12.48 1.63 -18.07
C GLY A 191 13.99 1.82 -18.11
N TYR A 192 14.64 2.12 -16.97
CA TYR A 192 16.07 2.45 -16.97
C TYR A 192 16.95 1.22 -17.26
N PHE A 193 16.75 0.11 -16.54
CA PHE A 193 17.56 -1.09 -16.76
C PHE A 193 17.12 -1.85 -18.02
N ILE A 194 15.81 -1.90 -18.26
CA ILE A 194 15.17 -2.61 -19.36
C ILE A 194 13.84 -1.94 -19.72
N ARG A 195 13.51 -1.88 -21.01
CA ARG A 195 12.20 -1.48 -21.53
C ARG A 195 11.53 -2.69 -22.19
N PRO A 196 10.68 -3.45 -21.47
CA PRO A 196 10.09 -4.69 -21.99
C PRO A 196 9.31 -4.51 -23.29
N ILE A 197 8.75 -3.32 -23.54
CA ILE A 197 8.03 -2.97 -24.78
C ILE A 197 8.93 -3.11 -26.02
N GLU A 198 10.25 -2.91 -25.88
CA GLU A 198 11.22 -3.12 -26.97
C GLU A 198 11.46 -4.60 -27.28
N HIS A 199 11.05 -5.49 -26.36
CA HIS A 199 11.25 -6.94 -26.43
C HIS A 199 9.93 -7.73 -26.54
N GLY A 200 8.84 -7.06 -26.92
CA GLY A 200 7.57 -7.70 -27.24
C GLY A 200 6.52 -7.68 -26.13
N ALA A 201 6.77 -7.04 -24.99
CA ALA A 201 5.71 -6.82 -24.00
C ALA A 201 4.64 -5.86 -24.53
N ASP A 202 3.37 -6.19 -24.30
CA ASP A 202 2.24 -5.38 -24.75
C ASP A 202 1.82 -4.37 -23.68
N ILE A 203 1.92 -4.78 -22.41
CA ILE A 203 1.55 -3.97 -21.24
C ILE A 203 2.67 -4.08 -20.22
N VAL A 204 3.06 -2.95 -19.65
CA VAL A 204 4.02 -2.89 -18.54
C VAL A 204 3.30 -2.37 -17.30
N VAL A 205 3.55 -2.99 -16.16
CA VAL A 205 3.07 -2.49 -14.86
C VAL A 205 4.24 -2.22 -13.93
N HIS A 206 4.08 -1.22 -13.06
CA HIS A 206 5.03 -0.94 -11.99
C HIS A 206 4.35 -0.71 -10.66
N SER A 207 5.01 -1.12 -9.60
CA SER A 207 4.95 -0.47 -8.32
C SER A 207 5.82 0.80 -8.33
N ALA A 208 5.22 1.95 -8.62
CA ALA A 208 5.89 3.25 -8.55
C ALA A 208 6.45 3.58 -7.15
N THR A 209 5.95 2.90 -6.11
CA THR A 209 6.48 2.91 -4.73
C THR A 209 7.98 2.62 -4.62
N LYS A 210 8.55 1.84 -5.55
CA LYS A 210 9.94 1.37 -5.50
C LYS A 210 10.86 2.39 -6.16
N TRP A 211 11.73 2.00 -7.10
CA TRP A 211 12.75 2.88 -7.68
C TRP A 211 12.23 4.16 -8.35
N ILE A 212 11.01 4.14 -8.92
CA ILE A 212 10.37 5.34 -9.50
C ILE A 212 10.26 6.43 -8.40
N GLY A 213 9.65 6.11 -7.26
CA GLY A 213 9.59 6.99 -6.10
C GLY A 213 10.94 7.15 -5.41
N GLY A 214 11.64 6.06 -5.14
CA GLY A 214 13.04 6.00 -4.71
C GLY A 214 13.34 6.38 -3.26
N HIS A 215 12.41 7.01 -2.55
CA HIS A 215 12.69 7.65 -1.26
C HIS A 215 11.95 7.02 -0.06
N GLY A 216 11.19 5.94 -0.29
CA GLY A 216 10.44 5.24 0.76
C GLY A 216 9.23 6.02 1.31
N THR A 217 8.74 7.04 0.59
CA THR A 217 7.72 7.97 1.12
C THR A 217 6.31 7.76 0.58
N THR A 218 6.16 7.20 -0.62
CA THR A 218 4.91 7.27 -1.38
C THR A 218 4.55 5.92 -1.98
N ILE A 219 3.34 5.43 -1.73
CA ILE A 219 2.78 4.26 -2.43
C ILE A 219 2.12 4.74 -3.73
N GLY A 220 2.42 4.06 -4.84
CA GLY A 220 1.79 4.32 -6.13
C GLY A 220 2.03 3.18 -7.11
N GLY A 221 1.20 3.13 -8.15
CA GLY A 221 1.35 2.22 -9.27
C GLY A 221 1.15 2.94 -10.60
N VAL A 222 1.58 2.29 -11.68
CA VAL A 222 1.36 2.80 -13.03
C VAL A 222 1.29 1.63 -14.02
N ILE A 223 0.36 1.74 -14.95
CA ILE A 223 0.15 0.83 -16.09
C ILE A 223 0.57 1.58 -17.33
N VAL A 224 1.40 0.97 -18.17
CA VAL A 224 1.87 1.54 -19.44
C VAL A 224 1.42 0.62 -20.58
N ASP A 225 0.78 1.22 -21.57
CA ASP A 225 0.34 0.52 -22.77
C ASP A 225 1.35 0.74 -23.90
N SER A 226 1.74 -0.35 -24.56
CA SER A 226 2.61 -0.28 -25.74
C SER A 226 1.88 0.23 -26.98
N GLY A 227 0.55 0.06 -27.04
CA GLY A 227 -0.26 0.29 -28.23
C GLY A 227 0.03 -0.67 -29.39
N LYS A 228 0.76 -1.78 -29.15
CA LYS A 228 1.21 -2.72 -30.20
C LYS A 228 0.30 -3.94 -30.35
N PHE A 229 -0.42 -4.33 -29.30
CA PHE A 229 -1.30 -5.49 -29.36
C PHE A 229 -2.55 -5.18 -30.19
N ASP A 230 -2.80 -5.97 -31.23
CA ASP A 230 -3.97 -5.80 -32.10
C ASP A 230 -5.21 -6.43 -31.45
N TRP A 231 -5.99 -5.61 -30.75
CA TRP A 231 -7.25 -6.04 -30.13
C TRP A 231 -8.31 -6.44 -31.16
N GLY A 232 -8.26 -5.89 -32.38
CA GLY A 232 -9.19 -6.20 -33.46
C GLY A 232 -8.94 -7.60 -34.05
N ALA A 233 -7.68 -7.92 -34.36
CA ALA A 233 -7.30 -9.26 -34.81
C ALA A 233 -7.62 -10.35 -33.77
N ASN A 234 -7.64 -9.98 -32.49
CA ASN A 234 -7.94 -10.87 -31.36
C ASN A 234 -9.36 -10.69 -30.79
N ALA A 235 -10.28 -10.12 -31.57
CA ALA A 235 -11.67 -9.82 -31.19
C ALA A 235 -12.41 -10.98 -30.52
N LYS A 236 -12.26 -12.21 -31.04
CA LYS A 236 -12.92 -13.41 -30.47
C LYS A 236 -12.50 -13.65 -29.02
N ARG A 237 -11.24 -13.37 -28.69
CA ARG A 237 -10.71 -13.53 -27.33
C ARG A 237 -11.02 -12.32 -26.46
N PHE A 238 -11.05 -11.12 -27.04
CA PHE A 238 -11.31 -9.88 -26.29
C PHE A 238 -12.49 -9.08 -26.88
N PRO A 239 -13.71 -9.63 -26.85
CA PRO A 239 -14.89 -8.99 -27.44
C PRO A 239 -15.15 -7.61 -26.83
N GLN A 240 -14.80 -7.42 -25.55
CA GLN A 240 -15.01 -6.18 -24.82
C GLN A 240 -14.26 -4.95 -25.38
N PHE A 241 -13.30 -5.13 -26.30
CA PHE A 241 -12.67 -4.01 -27.01
C PHE A 241 -13.33 -3.67 -28.34
N VAL A 242 -14.07 -4.61 -28.96
CA VAL A 242 -14.65 -4.42 -30.31
C VAL A 242 -16.17 -4.36 -30.32
N GLU A 243 -16.81 -4.93 -29.30
CA GLU A 243 -18.26 -4.90 -29.13
C GLU A 243 -18.72 -3.59 -28.47
N PRO A 244 -19.99 -3.18 -28.67
CA PRO A 244 -20.55 -1.98 -28.05
C PRO A 244 -20.49 -2.05 -26.51
N SER A 245 -19.85 -1.07 -25.86
CA SER A 245 -19.82 -0.97 -24.38
C SER A 245 -21.14 -0.42 -23.84
N GLU A 246 -21.81 -1.19 -22.97
CA GLU A 246 -23.01 -0.73 -22.25
C GLU A 246 -22.71 0.49 -21.36
N GLY A 247 -21.54 0.51 -20.71
CA GLY A 247 -21.11 1.58 -19.83
C GLY A 247 -20.82 2.91 -20.55
N TYR A 248 -20.78 2.89 -21.88
CA TYR A 248 -20.52 4.03 -22.75
C TYR A 248 -21.49 4.11 -23.94
N HIS A 249 -22.76 3.74 -23.73
CA HIS A 249 -23.86 3.91 -24.70
C HIS A 249 -23.59 3.31 -26.09
N GLY A 250 -22.95 2.14 -26.12
CA GLY A 250 -22.65 1.40 -27.34
C GLY A 250 -21.35 1.82 -28.04
N LEU A 251 -20.50 2.62 -27.37
CA LEU A 251 -19.16 2.93 -27.88
C LEU A 251 -18.33 1.67 -28.11
N LYS A 252 -17.71 1.56 -29.28
CA LYS A 252 -16.75 0.49 -29.59
C LYS A 252 -15.33 1.02 -29.41
N PHE A 253 -14.62 0.53 -28.41
CA PHE A 253 -13.30 1.06 -28.02
C PHE A 253 -12.28 0.98 -29.17
N TRP A 254 -12.11 -0.17 -29.79
CA TRP A 254 -11.14 -0.40 -30.86
C TRP A 254 -11.40 0.46 -32.09
N GLU A 255 -12.67 0.60 -32.49
CA GLU A 255 -13.06 1.45 -33.62
C GLU A 255 -12.78 2.94 -33.33
N THR A 256 -12.97 3.37 -32.08
CA THR A 256 -12.86 4.77 -31.68
C THR A 256 -11.41 5.19 -31.40
N PHE A 257 -10.66 4.34 -30.70
CA PHE A 257 -9.36 4.71 -30.11
C PHE A 257 -8.18 3.94 -30.71
N GLY A 258 -8.41 2.88 -31.49
CA GLY A 258 -7.35 2.07 -32.08
C GLY A 258 -6.32 1.61 -31.03
N ALA A 259 -5.05 1.89 -31.29
CA ALA A 259 -3.91 1.44 -30.49
C ALA A 259 -4.02 1.72 -28.97
N ILE A 260 -4.68 2.80 -28.54
CA ILE A 260 -4.78 3.17 -27.12
C ILE A 260 -6.05 2.63 -26.43
N SER A 261 -6.79 1.72 -27.08
CA SER A 261 -8.07 1.22 -26.58
C SER A 261 -7.98 0.58 -25.20
N PHE A 262 -6.91 -0.17 -24.93
CA PHE A 262 -6.68 -0.82 -23.64
C PHE A 262 -6.57 0.20 -22.52
N ILE A 263 -5.65 1.15 -22.63
CA ILE A 263 -5.39 2.11 -21.55
C ILE A 263 -6.53 3.11 -21.35
N VAL A 264 -7.24 3.49 -22.42
CA VAL A 264 -8.46 4.30 -22.32
C VAL A 264 -9.51 3.53 -21.53
N ARG A 265 -9.76 2.27 -21.87
CA ARG A 265 -10.74 1.45 -21.14
C ARG A 265 -10.38 1.25 -19.67
N VAL A 266 -9.10 1.01 -19.36
CA VAL A 266 -8.60 0.99 -17.97
C VAL A 266 -8.96 2.28 -17.24
N ARG A 267 -8.78 3.45 -17.85
CA ARG A 267 -9.11 4.74 -17.23
C ARG A 267 -10.61 4.95 -17.03
N VAL A 268 -11.39 4.71 -18.09
CA VAL A 268 -12.78 5.18 -18.15
C VAL A 268 -13.77 4.18 -17.56
N GLU A 269 -13.44 2.88 -17.55
CA GLU A 269 -14.25 1.85 -16.88
C GLU A 269 -13.63 1.45 -15.54
N LEU A 270 -12.40 0.92 -15.54
CA LEU A 270 -11.85 0.25 -14.37
C LEU A 270 -11.42 1.23 -13.27
N LEU A 271 -10.64 2.25 -13.60
CA LEU A 271 -10.21 3.27 -12.63
C LEU A 271 -11.39 4.09 -12.11
N ARG A 272 -12.36 4.37 -13.00
CA ARG A 272 -13.64 4.98 -12.63
C ARG A 272 -14.34 4.11 -11.59
N ASP A 273 -14.65 2.86 -11.90
CA ASP A 273 -15.61 2.10 -11.10
C ASP A 273 -14.97 1.43 -9.86
N VAL A 274 -13.70 1.03 -9.94
CA VAL A 274 -12.95 0.52 -8.78
C VAL A 274 -12.43 1.65 -7.90
N GLY A 275 -12.10 2.81 -8.48
CA GLY A 275 -11.70 4.01 -7.73
C GLY A 275 -10.27 3.98 -7.17
N ALA A 276 -9.40 3.09 -7.63
CA ALA A 276 -8.01 2.98 -7.16
C ALA A 276 -7.08 4.06 -7.76
N CYS A 277 -7.48 5.34 -7.70
CA CYS A 277 -6.76 6.46 -8.29
C CYS A 277 -5.56 6.94 -7.45
N LEU A 278 -4.53 7.44 -8.11
CA LEU A 278 -3.39 8.10 -7.48
C LEU A 278 -3.75 9.54 -7.07
N ASN A 279 -3.36 9.96 -5.86
CA ASN A 279 -3.60 11.33 -5.41
C ASN A 279 -2.54 12.31 -5.97
N PRO A 280 -2.86 13.60 -6.18
CA PRO A 280 -1.94 14.54 -6.83
C PRO A 280 -0.68 14.86 -6.02
N PHE A 281 -0.72 14.76 -4.68
CA PHE A 281 0.48 14.93 -3.84
C PHE A 281 1.46 13.77 -4.03
N ALA A 282 0.95 12.54 -4.07
CA ALA A 282 1.73 11.36 -4.38
C ALA A 282 2.33 11.43 -5.78
N ALA A 283 1.54 11.84 -6.80
CA ALA A 283 2.05 12.02 -8.15
C ALA A 283 3.19 13.05 -8.20
N GLN A 284 3.08 14.16 -7.47
CA GLN A 284 4.16 15.14 -7.38
C GLN A 284 5.42 14.55 -6.73
N GLN A 285 5.28 13.79 -5.63
CA GLN A 285 6.43 13.16 -4.96
C GLN A 285 7.11 12.13 -5.87
N LEU A 286 6.32 11.36 -6.63
CA LEU A 286 6.85 10.41 -7.61
C LEU A 286 7.55 11.12 -8.77
N LEU A 287 7.05 12.28 -9.22
CA LEU A 287 7.73 13.10 -10.22
C LEU A 287 9.12 13.57 -9.75
N LEU A 288 9.23 14.04 -8.50
CA LEU A 288 10.53 14.38 -7.91
C LEU A 288 11.47 13.16 -7.84
N GLY A 289 10.93 11.99 -7.53
CA GLY A 289 11.65 10.72 -7.62
C GLY A 289 12.20 10.50 -9.03
N ILE A 290 11.35 10.57 -10.06
CA ILE A 290 11.72 10.31 -11.46
C ILE A 290 12.84 11.23 -11.94
N GLU A 291 12.87 12.50 -11.52
CA GLU A 291 13.89 13.45 -11.97
C GLU A 291 15.33 13.02 -11.66
N THR A 292 15.50 12.15 -10.66
CA THR A 292 16.81 11.59 -10.25
C THR A 292 16.94 10.09 -10.51
N LEU A 293 16.00 9.47 -11.24
CA LEU A 293 15.90 8.02 -11.40
C LEU A 293 17.16 7.39 -11.99
N SER A 294 17.65 7.90 -13.13
CA SER A 294 18.90 7.41 -13.74
C SER A 294 20.09 7.48 -12.79
N LEU A 295 20.30 8.63 -12.13
CA LEU A 295 21.42 8.84 -11.21
C LEU A 295 21.39 7.84 -10.03
N ARG A 296 20.20 7.63 -9.45
CA ARG A 296 20.01 6.67 -8.36
C ARG A 296 20.19 5.24 -8.87
N ALA A 297 19.60 4.89 -10.01
CA ALA A 297 19.68 3.55 -10.59
C ALA A 297 21.13 3.14 -10.91
N GLU A 298 21.94 4.05 -11.45
CA GLU A 298 23.37 3.84 -11.68
C GLU A 298 24.10 3.50 -10.37
N ARG A 299 23.89 4.32 -9.33
CA ARG A 299 24.51 4.08 -8.03
C ARG A 299 24.05 2.77 -7.40
N HIS A 300 22.75 2.45 -7.46
CA HIS A 300 22.21 1.17 -6.99
C HIS A 300 22.90 -0.01 -7.69
N ALA A 301 23.02 0.02 -9.01
CA ALA A 301 23.62 -1.07 -9.77
C ALA A 301 25.14 -1.22 -9.51
N GLN A 302 25.85 -0.09 -9.39
CA GLN A 302 27.28 -0.06 -9.03
C GLN A 302 27.52 -0.65 -7.64
N ASN A 303 26.76 -0.18 -6.64
CA ASN A 303 26.86 -0.68 -5.28
C ASN A 303 26.49 -2.16 -5.20
N ALA A 304 25.40 -2.58 -5.87
CA ALA A 304 24.95 -3.97 -5.86
C ALA A 304 25.98 -4.92 -6.49
N LEU A 305 26.57 -4.58 -7.63
CA LEU A 305 27.61 -5.40 -8.24
C LEU A 305 28.86 -5.49 -7.36
N THR A 306 29.27 -4.39 -6.74
CA THR A 306 30.44 -4.35 -5.87
C THR A 306 30.20 -5.19 -4.62
N LEU A 307 29.04 -5.04 -3.98
CA LEU A 307 28.65 -5.84 -2.82
C LEU A 307 28.54 -7.33 -3.17
N ALA A 308 27.92 -7.67 -4.31
CA ALA A 308 27.81 -9.06 -4.76
C ALA A 308 29.19 -9.74 -4.90
N LYS A 309 30.15 -9.05 -5.53
CA LYS A 309 31.54 -9.54 -5.68
C LYS A 309 32.29 -9.65 -4.36
N TYR A 310 32.01 -8.77 -3.41
CA TYR A 310 32.55 -8.86 -2.05
C TYR A 310 31.98 -10.10 -1.33
N LEU A 311 30.66 -10.29 -1.39
CA LEU A 311 29.98 -11.43 -0.77
C LEU A 311 30.41 -12.79 -1.36
N GLU A 312 30.66 -12.88 -2.67
CA GLU A 312 31.19 -14.12 -3.30
C GLU A 312 32.54 -14.58 -2.71
N LYS A 313 33.33 -13.65 -2.17
CA LYS A 313 34.65 -13.93 -1.57
C LYS A 313 34.59 -14.07 -0.05
N SER A 314 33.45 -13.77 0.56
CA SER A 314 33.31 -13.73 2.01
C SER A 314 33.33 -15.15 2.60
N PRO A 315 34.14 -15.43 3.64
CA PRO A 315 34.15 -16.74 4.28
C PRO A 315 32.83 -17.06 5.00
N TYR A 316 31.97 -16.07 5.26
CA TYR A 316 30.67 -16.22 5.94
C TYR A 316 29.51 -16.57 4.99
N VAL A 317 29.74 -16.50 3.67
CA VAL A 317 28.70 -16.65 2.65
C VAL A 317 28.89 -17.98 1.93
N SER A 318 27.78 -18.70 1.70
CA SER A 318 27.75 -19.98 0.99
C SER A 318 27.53 -19.82 -0.51
N TRP A 319 26.70 -18.85 -0.90
CA TRP A 319 26.36 -18.57 -2.29
C TRP A 319 25.82 -17.14 -2.43
N VAL A 320 25.91 -16.57 -3.64
CA VAL A 320 25.36 -15.25 -3.98
C VAL A 320 24.51 -15.39 -5.25
N SER A 321 23.33 -14.77 -5.25
CA SER A 321 22.44 -14.67 -6.41
C SER A 321 22.27 -13.21 -6.79
N TYR A 322 22.92 -12.82 -7.89
CA TYR A 322 22.79 -11.51 -8.50
C TYR A 322 23.03 -11.62 -10.02
N PRO A 323 22.13 -11.11 -10.89
CA PRO A 323 22.24 -11.30 -12.35
C PRO A 323 23.51 -10.69 -12.98
N GLY A 324 24.15 -9.74 -12.29
CA GLY A 324 25.41 -9.13 -12.74
C GLY A 324 26.65 -10.00 -12.53
N LEU A 325 26.55 -11.11 -11.80
CA LEU A 325 27.65 -12.07 -11.61
C LEU A 325 27.70 -13.08 -12.76
N GLU A 326 28.91 -13.41 -13.23
CA GLU A 326 29.12 -14.42 -14.28
C GLU A 326 28.65 -15.82 -13.87
N SER A 327 28.63 -16.10 -12.57
CA SER A 327 28.16 -17.34 -11.96
C SER A 327 26.63 -17.49 -11.99
N HIS A 328 25.88 -16.42 -12.24
CA HIS A 328 24.42 -16.44 -12.19
C HIS A 328 23.82 -17.09 -13.44
N ALA A 329 22.83 -17.98 -13.26
CA ALA A 329 22.24 -18.75 -14.36
C ALA A 329 21.64 -17.87 -15.47
N SER A 330 21.11 -16.70 -15.13
CA SER A 330 20.56 -15.74 -16.10
C SER A 330 21.54 -14.66 -16.57
N HIS A 331 22.85 -14.79 -16.31
CA HIS A 331 23.83 -13.75 -16.63
C HIS A 331 23.85 -13.33 -18.11
N GLU A 332 23.76 -14.30 -19.03
CA GLU A 332 23.76 -14.00 -20.47
C GLU A 332 22.47 -13.31 -20.92
N LEU A 333 21.31 -13.68 -20.36
CA LEU A 333 20.05 -12.97 -20.59
C LEU A 333 20.07 -11.58 -19.94
N ALA A 334 20.70 -11.43 -18.77
CA ALA A 334 20.91 -10.14 -18.13
C ALA A 334 21.75 -9.20 -19.01
N LYS A 335 22.85 -9.67 -19.60
CA LYS A 335 23.64 -8.90 -20.60
C LYS A 335 22.80 -8.55 -21.84
N LYS A 336 21.94 -9.48 -22.29
CA LYS A 336 21.07 -9.25 -23.45
C LYS A 336 20.04 -8.15 -23.18
N TYR A 337 19.40 -8.13 -22.01
CA TYR A 337 18.25 -7.25 -21.76
C TYR A 337 18.52 -6.07 -20.84
N LEU A 338 19.36 -6.22 -19.82
CA LEU A 338 19.62 -5.20 -18.81
C LEU A 338 20.80 -4.30 -19.22
N LYS A 339 20.54 -3.32 -20.10
CA LYS A 339 21.60 -2.55 -20.79
C LYS A 339 22.34 -1.54 -19.91
N ARG A 340 21.78 -1.17 -18.75
CA ARG A 340 22.30 -0.09 -17.89
C ARG A 340 22.59 -0.53 -16.46
N GLY A 341 22.96 -1.80 -16.29
CA GLY A 341 23.21 -2.42 -14.98
C GLY A 341 22.20 -3.51 -14.65
N SER A 342 22.51 -4.34 -13.65
CA SER A 342 21.79 -5.59 -13.36
C SER A 342 20.81 -5.48 -12.18
N GLY A 343 20.25 -4.30 -11.96
CA GLY A 343 19.34 -4.02 -10.84
C GLY A 343 20.04 -3.65 -9.53
N GLY A 344 19.25 -3.44 -8.48
CA GLY A 344 19.73 -3.01 -7.15
C GLY A 344 19.42 -4.00 -6.02
N VAL A 345 19.07 -5.24 -6.35
CA VAL A 345 18.70 -6.27 -5.36
C VAL A 345 19.52 -7.52 -5.59
N LEU A 346 19.98 -8.13 -4.51
CA LEU A 346 20.65 -9.42 -4.51
C LEU A 346 20.18 -10.26 -3.33
N SER A 347 20.43 -11.56 -3.41
CA SER A 347 20.32 -12.47 -2.26
C SER A 347 21.60 -13.24 -2.08
N PHE A 348 21.85 -13.68 -0.85
CA PHE A 348 22.97 -14.56 -0.54
C PHE A 348 22.57 -15.51 0.58
N GLY A 349 23.21 -16.67 0.61
CA GLY A 349 23.07 -17.64 1.68
C GLY A 349 24.17 -17.48 2.70
N VAL A 350 23.82 -17.39 3.98
CA VAL A 350 24.81 -17.35 5.07
C VAL A 350 25.18 -18.75 5.56
N LYS A 351 26.46 -18.96 5.89
CA LYS A 351 26.89 -20.13 6.68
C LYS A 351 26.33 -20.02 8.10
N GLY A 352 25.79 -21.12 8.62
CA GLY A 352 25.13 -21.17 9.93
C GLY A 352 23.60 -21.15 9.89
N GLY A 353 22.98 -21.19 8.71
CA GLY A 353 21.53 -21.38 8.54
C GLY A 353 20.68 -20.19 9.01
N GLY A 354 19.40 -20.44 9.30
CA GLY A 354 18.45 -19.36 9.59
C GLY A 354 18.71 -18.61 10.90
N ALA A 355 19.35 -19.27 11.87
CA ALA A 355 19.76 -18.66 13.13
C ALA A 355 20.84 -17.58 12.88
N ALA A 356 21.88 -17.91 12.12
CA ALA A 356 22.89 -16.93 11.70
C ALA A 356 22.25 -15.84 10.81
N GLY A 357 21.33 -16.23 9.92
CA GLY A 357 20.59 -15.31 9.06
C GLY A 357 19.88 -14.20 9.84
N SER A 358 19.13 -14.58 10.87
CA SER A 358 18.41 -13.64 11.73
C SER A 358 19.37 -12.77 12.54
N GLN A 359 20.41 -13.36 13.14
CA GLN A 359 21.42 -12.62 13.91
C GLN A 359 22.15 -11.57 13.07
N ILE A 360 22.50 -11.89 11.83
CA ILE A 360 23.19 -10.95 10.94
C ILE A 360 22.27 -9.79 10.57
N VAL A 361 21.01 -10.08 10.24
CA VAL A 361 20.05 -9.03 9.89
C VAL A 361 19.78 -8.10 11.09
N ASP A 362 19.65 -8.65 12.30
CA ASP A 362 19.45 -7.87 13.52
C ASP A 362 20.74 -7.17 13.99
N GLY A 363 21.90 -7.65 13.53
CA GLY A 363 23.22 -7.12 13.86
C GLY A 363 23.58 -5.83 13.11
N PHE A 364 22.97 -5.58 11.95
CA PHE A 364 23.22 -4.38 11.14
C PHE A 364 22.98 -3.07 11.94
N LYS A 365 23.83 -2.07 11.70
CA LYS A 365 23.75 -0.75 12.34
C LYS A 365 23.38 0.35 11.36
N LEU A 366 23.72 0.18 10.09
CA LEU A 366 23.37 1.08 8.99
C LEU A 366 22.18 0.52 8.21
N ILE A 367 22.25 -0.76 7.86
CA ILE A 367 21.25 -1.43 7.03
C ILE A 367 19.97 -1.65 7.83
N SER A 368 18.83 -1.25 7.26
CA SER A 368 17.54 -1.35 7.94
C SER A 368 16.85 -2.69 7.68
N ASN A 369 16.36 -3.36 8.73
CA ASN A 369 15.56 -4.58 8.63
C ASN A 369 14.08 -4.23 8.31
N LEU A 370 13.64 -4.37 7.05
CA LEU A 370 12.24 -4.19 6.67
C LEU A 370 11.86 -4.84 5.34
N ALA A 371 10.55 -5.04 5.14
CA ALA A 371 9.98 -5.64 3.94
C ALA A 371 9.74 -4.64 2.79
N ASN A 372 10.77 -3.87 2.39
CA ASN A 372 10.73 -2.97 1.22
C ASN A 372 11.95 -3.19 0.29
N VAL A 373 11.91 -2.63 -0.93
CA VAL A 373 13.04 -2.58 -1.88
C VAL A 373 13.05 -1.26 -2.65
N GLY A 374 14.19 -0.87 -3.21
CA GLY A 374 14.32 0.29 -4.10
C GLY A 374 14.22 1.66 -3.41
N ASP A 375 14.49 1.74 -2.10
CA ASP A 375 14.76 2.99 -1.39
C ASP A 375 16.25 3.35 -1.55
N SER A 376 16.59 4.63 -1.43
CA SER A 376 17.96 5.14 -1.38
C SER A 376 18.76 4.60 -0.19
N LYS A 377 18.11 4.08 0.86
CA LYS A 377 18.76 3.42 2.01
C LYS A 377 18.85 1.93 1.74
N THR A 378 19.94 1.31 2.17
CA THR A 378 20.14 -0.14 2.09
C THR A 378 19.22 -0.85 3.07
N LEU A 379 18.48 -1.84 2.54
CA LEU A 379 17.48 -2.60 3.30
C LEU A 379 17.83 -4.08 3.27
N ALA A 380 17.70 -4.75 4.41
CA ALA A 380 17.86 -6.19 4.54
C ALA A 380 16.55 -6.82 5.00
N ILE A 381 16.37 -8.09 4.66
CA ILE A 381 15.38 -8.95 5.29
C ILE A 381 15.81 -10.41 5.20
N HIS A 382 15.47 -11.20 6.21
CA HIS A 382 15.62 -12.65 6.23
C HIS A 382 14.27 -13.32 5.94
N PRO A 383 13.96 -13.71 4.68
CA PRO A 383 12.59 -14.03 4.30
C PRO A 383 12.03 -15.28 5.00
N TRP A 384 12.89 -16.26 5.31
CA TRP A 384 12.49 -17.53 5.94
C TRP A 384 11.76 -17.34 7.27
N THR A 385 12.26 -16.44 8.13
CA THR A 385 11.70 -16.17 9.48
C THR A 385 10.80 -14.94 9.52
N THR A 386 10.52 -14.29 8.38
CA THR A 386 9.72 -13.06 8.32
C THR A 386 8.63 -13.15 7.26
N THR A 387 8.90 -12.61 6.06
CA THR A 387 7.90 -12.45 4.98
C THR A 387 7.27 -13.74 4.50
N HIS A 388 7.93 -14.89 4.67
CA HIS A 388 7.44 -16.20 4.25
C HIS A 388 7.09 -17.11 5.43
N GLU A 389 7.03 -16.59 6.67
CA GLU A 389 6.67 -17.36 7.87
C GLU A 389 5.30 -18.05 7.75
N GLN A 390 4.37 -17.44 6.99
CA GLN A 390 3.02 -17.99 6.77
C GLN A 390 2.97 -19.20 5.82
N LEU A 391 4.07 -19.49 5.11
CA LEU A 391 4.17 -20.62 4.20
C LEU A 391 4.70 -21.85 4.94
N SER A 392 4.30 -23.04 4.49
CA SER A 392 5.01 -24.28 4.88
C SER A 392 6.46 -24.25 4.42
N ASP A 393 7.34 -25.02 5.06
CA ASP A 393 8.76 -25.05 4.71
C ASP A 393 8.97 -25.57 3.27
N GLU A 394 8.13 -26.52 2.82
CA GLU A 394 8.12 -26.98 1.43
C GLU A 394 7.73 -25.85 0.46
N GLU A 395 6.72 -25.04 0.81
CA GLU A 395 6.30 -23.89 0.00
C GLU A 395 7.41 -22.83 -0.05
N LYS A 396 8.09 -22.54 1.08
CA LYS A 396 9.24 -21.63 1.12
C LYS A 396 10.33 -22.08 0.15
N ILE A 397 10.77 -23.33 0.25
CA ILE A 397 11.82 -23.91 -0.62
C ILE A 397 11.38 -23.88 -2.09
N SER A 398 10.14 -24.29 -2.39
CA SER A 398 9.62 -24.28 -3.76
C SER A 398 9.62 -22.88 -4.38
N SER A 399 9.34 -21.85 -3.57
CA SER A 399 9.40 -20.45 -3.99
C SER A 399 10.83 -19.90 -4.12
N GLY A 400 11.86 -20.69 -3.80
CA GLY A 400 13.26 -20.29 -3.86
C GLY A 400 13.76 -19.57 -2.61
N VAL A 401 13.01 -19.64 -1.50
CA VAL A 401 13.44 -19.13 -0.19
C VAL A 401 14.04 -20.28 0.61
N THR A 402 15.36 -20.27 0.74
CA THR A 402 16.09 -21.21 1.61
C THR A 402 16.25 -20.63 3.01
N GLU A 403 16.52 -21.51 3.98
CA GLU A 403 16.64 -21.13 5.39
C GLU A 403 17.78 -20.13 5.65
N ASP A 404 18.84 -20.17 4.84
CA ASP A 404 20.02 -19.31 4.94
C ASP A 404 19.92 -17.99 4.16
N LEU A 405 18.82 -17.78 3.43
CA LEU A 405 18.69 -16.67 2.48
C LEU A 405 18.49 -15.33 3.19
N ILE A 406 19.37 -14.37 2.92
CA ILE A 406 19.16 -12.95 3.20
C ILE A 406 18.95 -12.23 1.86
N ARG A 407 17.94 -11.35 1.81
CA ARG A 407 17.72 -10.44 0.67
C ARG A 407 18.18 -9.05 1.03
N ILE A 408 18.94 -8.43 0.13
CA ILE A 408 19.42 -7.06 0.26
C ILE A 408 18.91 -6.22 -0.91
N SER A 409 18.20 -5.14 -0.59
CA SER A 409 17.97 -4.03 -1.50
C SER A 409 19.08 -3.01 -1.25
N VAL A 410 20.05 -2.95 -2.15
CA VAL A 410 21.25 -2.12 -1.99
C VAL A 410 20.89 -0.66 -2.25
N GLY A 411 21.22 0.23 -1.32
CA GLY A 411 20.94 1.66 -1.39
C GLY A 411 22.01 2.44 -2.15
N THR A 412 22.03 3.75 -1.89
CA THR A 412 22.93 4.72 -2.53
C THR A 412 24.03 5.25 -1.62
N GLU A 413 24.18 4.67 -0.42
CA GLU A 413 25.27 4.99 0.50
C GLU A 413 26.64 4.74 -0.13
N HIS A 414 27.70 5.20 0.55
CA HIS A 414 29.05 4.83 0.17
C HIS A 414 29.23 3.31 0.33
N ILE A 415 29.77 2.64 -0.70
CA ILE A 415 29.84 1.18 -0.73
C ILE A 415 30.70 0.61 0.41
N ASP A 416 31.77 1.30 0.80
CA ASP A 416 32.64 0.88 1.89
C ASP A 416 31.92 0.87 3.24
N ASP A 417 30.97 1.79 3.47
CA ASP A 417 30.19 1.84 4.71
C ASP A 417 29.18 0.68 4.76
N ILE A 418 28.59 0.32 3.62
CA ILE A 418 27.73 -0.87 3.50
C ILE A 418 28.56 -2.11 3.82
N ILE A 419 29.73 -2.28 3.18
CA ILE A 419 30.62 -3.43 3.41
C ILE A 419 31.09 -3.51 4.87
N ALA A 420 31.44 -2.37 5.49
CA ALA A 420 31.83 -2.31 6.89
C ALA A 420 30.69 -2.76 7.83
N ASP A 421 29.44 -2.42 7.51
CA ASP A 421 28.28 -2.88 8.29
C ASP A 421 28.03 -4.39 8.14
N PHE A 422 28.32 -4.97 6.96
CA PHE A 422 28.37 -6.42 6.80
C PHE A 422 29.48 -7.06 7.63
N GLU A 423 30.70 -6.53 7.58
CA GLU A 423 31.83 -7.09 8.32
C GLU A 423 31.59 -7.10 9.83
N GLN A 424 31.07 -6.00 10.40
CA GLN A 424 30.81 -5.94 11.83
C GLN A 424 29.72 -6.94 12.23
N SER A 425 28.66 -7.07 11.42
CA SER A 425 27.56 -7.99 11.71
C SER A 425 27.99 -9.45 11.60
N PHE A 426 28.78 -9.81 10.57
CA PHE A 426 29.36 -11.15 10.43
C PHE A 426 30.25 -11.53 11.61
N LYS A 427 31.17 -10.64 12.03
CA LYS A 427 32.05 -10.88 13.19
C LYS A 427 31.27 -11.07 14.49
N ALA A 428 30.19 -10.30 14.68
CA ALA A 428 29.34 -10.43 15.86
C ALA A 428 28.57 -11.76 15.89
N SER A 429 28.05 -12.22 14.74
CA SER A 429 27.37 -13.52 14.63
C SER A 429 28.32 -14.69 14.94
N GLU A 430 29.54 -14.68 14.40
CA GLU A 430 30.55 -15.73 14.64
C GLU A 430 30.93 -15.85 16.13
N ALA A 431 31.10 -14.71 16.82
CA ALA A 431 31.40 -14.65 18.25
C ALA A 431 30.25 -15.21 19.13
N SER A 432 29.02 -15.21 18.62
CA SER A 432 27.87 -15.75 19.33
C SER A 432 27.79 -17.28 19.21
N THR A 433 28.15 -17.85 18.05
CA THR A 433 28.22 -19.30 17.82
C THR A 433 29.34 -19.98 18.61
N THR A 434 30.50 -19.33 18.76
CA THR A 434 31.64 -19.89 19.53
C THR A 434 31.42 -19.91 21.05
N LYS A 435 30.50 -19.12 21.58
CA LYS A 435 30.13 -19.14 23.02
C LYS A 435 29.12 -20.24 23.38
N GLY A 436 28.43 -20.84 22.39
CA GLY A 436 27.42 -21.87 22.62
C GLY A 436 27.96 -23.30 22.77
N GLU A 437 29.18 -23.58 22.30
CA GLU A 437 29.73 -24.94 22.23
C GLU A 437 30.68 -25.30 23.40
N GLY A 438 30.75 -24.47 24.45
CA GLY A 438 31.76 -24.54 25.50
C GLY A 438 31.29 -24.92 26.91
N SER A 439 30.12 -25.54 27.12
CA SER A 439 29.71 -25.97 28.47
C SER A 439 28.90 -27.26 28.51
N THR A 440 29.61 -28.39 28.43
CA THR A 440 29.12 -29.68 28.94
C THR A 440 30.20 -30.33 29.81
N GLU A 441 29.76 -30.83 30.97
CA GLU A 441 30.49 -31.48 32.08
C GLU A 441 31.09 -30.54 33.15
N LYS A 442 30.98 -30.77 34.47
CA LYS A 442 30.36 -31.83 35.28
C LYS A 442 30.18 -31.32 36.72
N THR A 443 29.27 -31.99 37.42
CA THR A 443 28.79 -31.88 38.80
C THR A 443 29.82 -31.79 39.95
N GLY A 444 29.45 -31.03 41.00
CA GLY A 444 29.61 -31.43 42.41
C GLY A 444 30.70 -30.74 43.24
N GLY A 445 30.33 -30.07 44.33
CA GLY A 445 31.26 -29.68 45.41
C GLY A 445 30.83 -28.49 46.24
N GLU A 446 30.39 -28.76 47.47
CA GLU A 446 30.10 -27.79 48.54
C GLU A 446 31.35 -27.04 49.04
N GLU A 447 31.11 -25.78 49.42
CA GLU A 447 31.67 -25.03 50.56
C GLU A 447 33.21 -24.93 50.75
N LYS A 448 33.74 -23.70 50.56
CA LYS A 448 34.39 -22.84 51.59
C LYS A 448 35.30 -21.80 50.95
N ALA A 449 35.04 -20.53 51.24
CA ALA A 449 35.95 -19.43 50.94
C ALA A 449 37.00 -19.28 52.05
N PRO A 450 38.28 -19.01 51.72
CA PRO A 450 39.20 -18.33 52.60
C PRO A 450 39.58 -16.93 52.09
N THR A 451 39.88 -16.11 53.08
CA THR A 451 40.14 -14.67 53.16
C THR A 451 41.53 -14.19 52.72
N ARG A 452 41.58 -12.88 52.38
CA ARG A 452 42.71 -11.90 52.46
C ARG A 452 43.92 -12.15 51.55
N ALA A 453 44.70 -11.17 51.07
CA ALA A 453 44.66 -9.70 50.98
C ALA A 453 45.92 -9.27 50.18
N ALA A 454 45.87 -8.15 49.45
CA ALA A 454 47.05 -7.37 49.06
C ALA A 454 46.63 -5.91 48.75
N PRO A 455 47.52 -4.91 48.90
CA PRO A 455 47.18 -3.60 49.45
C PRO A 455 47.01 -2.47 48.42
N ALA A 456 46.51 -1.36 48.96
CA ALA A 456 46.21 -0.08 48.33
C ALA A 456 47.45 0.75 47.95
N ASP A 457 47.24 1.67 47.00
CA ASP A 457 47.66 3.08 46.94
C ASP A 457 47.24 3.60 45.55
N ASP A 458 46.79 4.83 45.28
CA ASP A 458 46.26 5.98 46.03
C ASP A 458 45.73 6.95 44.94
N LEU A 459 44.88 7.90 45.36
CA LEU A 459 44.48 9.17 44.75
C LEU A 459 43.35 9.17 43.70
N GLY A 460 42.23 9.82 44.11
CA GLY A 460 41.60 10.76 43.18
C GLY A 460 40.10 11.06 43.25
N ALA A 461 39.50 11.10 44.44
CA ALA A 461 38.39 11.98 44.85
C ALA A 461 37.14 12.20 43.94
N HIS A 462 36.00 11.84 44.54
CA HIS A 462 34.65 12.46 44.42
C HIS A 462 33.78 12.14 43.20
N LEU A 463 32.99 11.07 43.33
CA LEU A 463 31.53 11.06 43.22
C LEU A 463 31.03 9.79 43.91
N ARG A 464 30.28 9.92 45.01
CA ARG A 464 29.57 8.78 45.62
C ARG A 464 28.44 8.40 44.65
N ALA A 465 28.68 7.40 43.80
CA ALA A 465 27.59 6.71 43.10
C ALA A 465 26.88 5.82 44.14
N THR A 466 25.69 6.23 44.55
CA THR A 466 24.72 5.34 45.19
C THR A 466 24.50 4.16 44.25
N THR A 467 24.63 2.93 44.77
CA THR A 467 24.23 1.74 44.03
C THR A 467 22.75 1.91 43.69
N PRO A 468 22.31 1.87 42.41
CA PRO A 468 20.90 2.01 42.09
C PRO A 468 20.15 0.85 42.75
N SER A 469 19.30 1.19 43.69
CA SER A 469 18.38 0.25 44.32
C SER A 469 17.44 -0.27 43.22
N ALA A 470 17.37 -1.59 43.08
CA ALA A 470 16.70 -2.23 41.97
C ALA A 470 15.33 -2.73 42.46
N ALA A 471 14.24 -2.19 41.89
CA ALA A 471 12.89 -2.54 42.31
C ALA A 471 12.47 -3.91 41.77
N THR A 472 11.62 -4.62 42.53
CA THR A 472 10.89 -5.80 42.02
C THR A 472 9.41 -5.45 41.89
N ILE A 473 8.89 -5.52 40.66
CA ILE A 473 7.49 -5.22 40.35
C ILE A 473 6.78 -6.53 40.05
N THR A 474 5.66 -6.76 40.74
CA THR A 474 4.80 -7.93 40.49
C THR A 474 3.44 -7.45 40.01
N LEU A 475 3.08 -7.82 38.78
CA LEU A 475 1.74 -7.66 38.24
C LEU A 475 1.03 -9.01 38.36
N HIS A 476 -0.24 -9.04 38.74
CA HIS A 476 -0.97 -10.30 38.84
C HIS A 476 -2.33 -10.22 38.14
N LEU A 477 -2.79 -11.37 37.65
CA LEU A 477 -4.10 -11.49 37.01
C LEU A 477 -5.17 -11.83 38.07
N PRO A 478 -6.40 -11.29 37.95
CA PRO A 478 -7.46 -11.56 38.90
C PRO A 478 -7.86 -13.04 38.97
N SER A 479 -8.31 -13.49 40.14
CA SER A 479 -8.87 -14.84 40.31
C SER A 479 -10.29 -14.96 39.71
N PRO A 480 -10.72 -16.15 39.25
CA PRO A 480 -12.08 -16.35 38.70
C PRO A 480 -13.18 -15.86 39.68
N PRO A 481 -14.31 -15.31 39.21
CA PRO A 481 -14.97 -15.60 37.93
C PRO A 481 -14.71 -14.63 36.76
N SER A 482 -13.87 -13.60 36.92
CA SER A 482 -13.59 -12.59 35.87
C SER A 482 -12.63 -13.08 34.76
N LEU A 483 -11.86 -14.14 35.03
CA LEU A 483 -11.04 -14.89 34.07
C LEU A 483 -11.46 -16.36 34.07
N PRO A 484 -11.88 -16.95 32.94
CA PRO A 484 -12.12 -18.39 32.86
C PRO A 484 -10.78 -19.12 32.92
N ASN A 485 -10.44 -19.63 34.11
CA ASN A 485 -9.26 -20.44 34.43
C ASN A 485 -7.91 -19.91 33.88
N PRO A 486 -7.09 -19.18 34.67
CA PRO A 486 -5.82 -18.63 34.21
C PRO A 486 -4.77 -19.66 33.77
N ASN A 487 -4.95 -20.97 34.09
CA ASN A 487 -4.17 -22.06 33.49
C ASN A 487 -4.54 -22.36 32.02
N ALA A 488 -5.50 -21.64 31.43
CA ALA A 488 -5.94 -21.75 30.04
C ALA A 488 -5.40 -20.61 29.14
N LEU A 489 -4.57 -19.69 29.67
CA LEU A 489 -3.91 -18.69 28.84
C LEU A 489 -2.81 -19.34 27.98
N PRO A 490 -2.60 -18.87 26.74
CA PRO A 490 -1.54 -19.41 25.88
C PRO A 490 -0.17 -19.35 26.56
N PRO A 491 0.68 -20.39 26.43
CA PRO A 491 2.04 -20.38 27.00
C PRO A 491 2.92 -19.20 26.56
N SER A 492 2.59 -18.56 25.44
CA SER A 492 3.25 -17.36 24.92
C SER A 492 2.86 -16.05 25.64
N THR A 493 2.00 -16.12 26.66
CA THR A 493 1.53 -14.93 27.39
C THR A 493 2.65 -14.34 28.25
N HIS A 494 3.01 -13.09 27.99
CA HIS A 494 4.06 -12.36 28.71
C HIS A 494 3.69 -10.88 28.85
N ALA A 495 4.35 -10.19 29.78
CA ALA A 495 4.20 -8.77 29.99
C ALA A 495 5.52 -8.04 29.73
N THR A 496 5.46 -6.81 29.21
CA THR A 496 6.64 -5.97 28.94
C THR A 496 6.53 -4.64 29.66
N LEU A 497 7.64 -4.16 30.25
CA LEU A 497 7.80 -2.77 30.72
C LEU A 497 8.73 -2.02 29.76
N SER A 498 8.21 -1.02 29.06
CA SER A 498 8.97 -0.22 28.09
C SER A 498 9.09 1.24 28.51
N THR A 499 10.26 1.85 28.29
CA THR A 499 10.50 3.29 28.45
C THR A 499 11.40 3.80 27.31
N LEU A 500 11.43 5.12 27.10
CA LEU A 500 12.22 5.72 26.03
C LEU A 500 13.73 5.57 26.32
N GLY A 501 14.47 5.01 25.37
CA GLY A 501 15.93 4.94 25.43
C GLY A 501 16.52 3.80 26.27
N GLN A 502 15.71 2.84 26.72
CA GLN A 502 16.18 1.62 27.41
C GLN A 502 15.51 0.36 26.81
N PRO A 503 16.20 -0.79 26.78
CA PRO A 503 15.57 -2.06 26.39
C PRO A 503 14.39 -2.39 27.31
N PRO A 504 13.28 -2.94 26.77
CA PRO A 504 12.12 -3.28 27.60
C PRO A 504 12.44 -4.47 28.51
N TYR A 505 11.94 -4.42 29.75
CA TYR A 505 11.91 -5.61 30.61
C TYR A 505 10.78 -6.54 30.13
N SER A 506 10.98 -7.85 30.19
CA SER A 506 9.96 -8.84 29.84
C SER A 506 9.84 -9.89 30.94
N ALA A 507 8.61 -10.27 31.27
CA ALA A 507 8.32 -11.29 32.27
C ALA A 507 7.26 -12.27 31.71
N PRO A 508 7.52 -13.59 31.69
CA PRO A 508 6.51 -14.57 31.33
C PRO A 508 5.47 -14.71 32.44
N LEU A 509 4.28 -15.23 32.10
CA LEU A 509 3.27 -15.58 33.10
C LEU A 509 3.75 -16.76 33.96
N SER A 510 3.80 -16.56 35.28
CA SER A 510 4.16 -17.61 36.23
C SER A 510 2.97 -18.55 36.51
N THR A 511 3.26 -19.72 37.10
CA THR A 511 2.22 -20.65 37.60
C THR A 511 1.38 -20.07 38.74
N ALA A 512 1.80 -18.95 39.34
CA ALA A 512 1.06 -18.21 40.36
C ALA A 512 0.21 -17.08 39.76
N ASN A 513 0.06 -17.04 38.42
CA ASN A 513 -0.65 -15.99 37.67
C ASN A 513 -0.06 -14.59 37.85
N THR A 514 1.26 -14.53 37.99
CA THR A 514 2.00 -13.28 38.17
C THR A 514 3.06 -13.07 37.09
N PHE A 515 3.31 -11.81 36.77
CA PHE A 515 4.45 -11.34 36.00
C PHE A 515 5.41 -10.65 36.98
N VAL A 516 6.62 -11.17 37.11
CA VAL A 516 7.62 -10.65 38.06
C VAL A 516 8.77 -10.01 37.30
N PHE A 517 8.86 -8.68 37.35
CA PHE A 517 9.99 -7.92 36.84
C PHE A 517 10.98 -7.68 37.97
N ARG A 518 12.22 -8.11 37.78
CA ARG A 518 13.30 -7.96 38.77
C ARG A 518 14.30 -6.93 38.28
N ASN A 519 14.93 -6.26 39.23
CA ASN A 519 15.98 -5.26 38.99
C ASN A 519 15.53 -4.10 38.10
N VAL A 520 14.30 -3.62 38.27
CA VAL A 520 13.79 -2.49 37.51
C VAL A 520 14.41 -1.21 38.06
N THR A 521 15.11 -0.49 37.20
CA THR A 521 15.74 0.80 37.50
C THR A 521 14.70 1.90 37.70
N SER A 522 15.07 2.98 38.42
CA SER A 522 14.22 4.16 38.57
C SER A 522 13.78 4.73 37.21
N GLY A 523 12.54 5.23 37.15
CA GLY A 523 11.97 5.77 35.92
C GLY A 523 10.48 5.48 35.72
N SER A 524 9.93 6.01 34.63
CA SER A 524 8.54 5.80 34.20
C SER A 524 8.48 4.77 33.06
N TYR A 525 7.65 3.75 33.22
CA TYR A 525 7.48 2.64 32.28
C TYR A 525 6.02 2.50 31.86
N LEU A 526 5.80 2.04 30.63
CA LEU A 526 4.52 1.52 30.16
C LEU A 526 4.55 -0.01 30.25
N ALA A 527 3.57 -0.59 30.95
CA ALA A 527 3.35 -2.02 31.06
C ALA A 527 2.25 -2.48 30.08
N ASP A 528 2.59 -3.41 29.19
CA ASP A 528 1.67 -4.04 28.25
C ASP A 528 1.68 -5.57 28.47
N ILE A 529 0.49 -6.20 28.51
CA ILE A 529 0.35 -7.67 28.55
C ILE A 529 0.03 -8.19 27.15
N HIS A 530 0.91 -9.04 26.65
CA HIS A 530 0.80 -9.70 25.35
C HIS A 530 0.15 -11.06 25.51
N CYS A 531 -1.14 -11.14 25.22
CA CYS A 531 -1.90 -12.39 25.18
C CYS A 531 -2.68 -12.49 23.86
N GLN A 532 -2.74 -13.68 23.26
CA GLN A 532 -3.51 -13.91 22.04
C GLN A 532 -5.03 -13.92 22.31
N THR A 533 -5.43 -14.37 23.51
CA THR A 533 -6.84 -14.65 23.82
C THR A 533 -7.53 -13.49 24.53
N PHE A 534 -6.84 -12.72 25.38
CA PHE A 534 -7.44 -11.65 26.17
C PHE A 534 -6.74 -10.30 25.95
N ALA A 535 -7.52 -9.23 26.10
CA ALA A 535 -7.03 -7.86 26.17
C ALA A 535 -7.03 -7.40 27.63
N PHE A 536 -5.96 -6.72 28.04
CA PHE A 536 -5.75 -6.22 29.39
C PHE A 536 -5.55 -4.71 29.32
N ALA A 537 -5.88 -4.01 30.41
CA ALA A 537 -5.68 -2.58 30.48
C ALA A 537 -4.16 -2.27 30.56
N PRO A 538 -3.65 -1.29 29.79
CA PRO A 538 -2.26 -0.92 29.87
C PRO A 538 -2.01 -0.13 31.16
N LEU A 539 -0.84 -0.32 31.76
CA LEU A 539 -0.48 0.33 33.01
C LEU A 539 0.71 1.26 32.82
N ARG A 540 0.74 2.37 33.56
CA ARG A 540 1.95 3.14 33.80
C ARG A 540 2.55 2.72 35.14
N VAL A 541 3.85 2.53 35.18
CA VAL A 541 4.60 2.23 36.41
C VAL A 541 5.71 3.25 36.60
N ASP A 542 5.62 4.06 37.66
CA ASP A 542 6.69 4.98 38.07
C ASP A 542 7.45 4.35 39.25
N VAL A 543 8.76 4.18 39.10
CA VAL A 543 9.69 3.72 40.14
C VAL A 543 10.50 4.92 40.61
N ASP A 544 10.49 5.18 41.91
CA ASP A 544 11.25 6.28 42.52
C ASP A 544 12.77 6.10 42.43
N GLU A 545 13.53 7.16 42.74
CA GLU A 545 14.99 7.18 42.65
C GLU A 545 15.66 6.16 43.59
N ASP A 546 15.00 5.82 44.70
CA ASP A 546 15.47 4.86 45.70
C ASP A 546 14.97 3.42 45.44
N GLY A 547 14.20 3.17 44.39
CA GLY A 547 13.61 1.85 44.06
C GLY A 547 12.69 1.26 45.14
N GLN A 548 12.24 2.08 46.09
CA GLN A 548 11.45 1.67 47.27
C GLN A 548 9.96 1.96 47.11
N ASP A 549 9.59 3.06 46.45
CA ASP A 549 8.21 3.44 46.16
C ASP A 549 7.88 3.20 44.68
N VAL A 550 6.94 2.29 44.43
CA VAL A 550 6.43 1.97 43.09
C VAL A 550 4.98 2.39 43.02
N LYS A 551 4.66 3.27 42.07
CA LYS A 551 3.29 3.73 41.81
C LYS A 551 2.84 3.23 40.46
N VAL A 552 1.63 2.67 40.43
CA VAL A 552 1.03 2.08 39.24
C VAL A 552 -0.30 2.74 38.97
N TRP A 553 -0.58 3.04 37.71
CA TRP A 553 -1.85 3.58 37.28
C TRP A 553 -2.32 2.88 36.01
N GLU A 554 -3.64 2.77 35.85
CA GLU A 554 -4.23 2.35 34.59
C GLU A 554 -4.30 3.53 33.61
N THR A 555 -3.83 3.32 32.38
CA THR A 555 -3.79 4.36 31.35
C THR A 555 -4.50 3.92 30.07
N PHE A 556 -4.60 4.81 29.09
CA PHE A 556 -5.18 4.52 27.76
C PHE A 556 -4.22 5.00 26.67
N ARG A 557 -4.09 4.21 25.59
CA ARG A 557 -3.32 4.62 24.41
C ARG A 557 -3.97 5.87 23.80
N GLY A 558 -3.27 7.00 23.86
CA GLY A 558 -3.75 8.30 23.37
C GLY A 558 -3.89 9.38 24.45
N ASN A 559 -3.72 9.05 25.74
CA ASN A 559 -3.66 10.06 26.79
C ASN A 559 -2.36 10.85 26.74
N ASP A 560 -2.43 12.16 27.03
CA ASP A 560 -1.27 12.99 27.29
C ASP A 560 -0.42 12.39 28.42
N TRP A 561 0.90 12.55 28.34
CA TRP A 561 1.85 11.92 29.28
C TRP A 561 1.58 12.26 30.75
N ASP A 562 0.96 13.40 31.05
CA ASP A 562 0.64 13.81 32.42
C ASP A 562 -0.72 13.29 32.92
N ASN A 563 -1.55 12.73 32.04
CA ASN A 563 -2.81 12.10 32.42
C ASN A 563 -2.56 10.66 32.89
N LYS A 564 -2.24 10.53 34.17
CA LYS A 564 -1.87 9.26 34.81
C LYS A 564 -3.02 8.27 34.96
N GLY A 565 -4.27 8.64 34.71
CA GLY A 565 -5.43 7.75 34.89
C GLY A 565 -5.67 7.33 36.34
N GLU A 566 -6.40 6.23 36.57
CA GLU A 566 -6.75 5.76 37.92
C GLU A 566 -5.58 5.00 38.57
N ALA A 567 -5.26 5.34 39.82
CA ALA A 567 -4.20 4.65 40.55
C ALA A 567 -4.61 3.21 40.89
N VAL A 568 -3.72 2.26 40.61
CA VAL A 568 -3.88 0.84 40.96
C VAL A 568 -3.22 0.60 42.31
N ALA A 569 -4.02 0.20 43.30
CA ALA A 569 -3.51 -0.12 44.62
C ALA A 569 -2.69 -1.41 44.60
N LYS A 570 -1.59 -1.44 45.36
CA LYS A 570 -0.83 -2.66 45.62
C LYS A 570 -1.55 -3.48 46.68
N ASP A 571 -1.81 -4.75 46.40
CA ASP A 571 -2.34 -5.69 47.37
C ASP A 571 -1.24 -6.65 47.89
N GLY A 572 -1.65 -7.72 48.58
CA GLY A 572 -0.72 -8.71 49.15
C GLY A 572 0.07 -9.54 48.12
N VAL A 573 -0.32 -9.51 46.83
CA VAL A 573 0.31 -10.27 45.74
C VAL A 573 1.08 -9.34 44.78
N GLY A 574 0.58 -8.12 44.55
CA GLY A 574 1.20 -7.14 43.67
C GLY A 574 0.19 -6.10 43.20
N TYR A 575 0.28 -5.70 41.93
CA TYR A 575 -0.72 -4.82 41.29
C TYR A 575 -1.63 -5.66 40.39
N GLU A 576 -2.94 -5.63 40.67
CA GLU A 576 -3.92 -6.38 39.89
C GLU A 576 -4.09 -5.75 38.51
N VAL A 577 -4.08 -6.57 37.44
CA VAL A 577 -4.30 -6.09 36.07
C VAL A 577 -5.72 -6.37 35.62
N ARG A 578 -6.43 -5.31 35.23
CA ARG A 578 -7.81 -5.40 34.76
C ARG A 578 -7.90 -6.05 33.37
N VAL A 579 -8.80 -7.02 33.24
CA VAL A 579 -9.13 -7.66 31.97
C VAL A 579 -10.19 -6.84 31.24
N LEU A 580 -9.90 -6.42 30.02
CA LEU A 580 -10.84 -5.66 29.19
C LEU A 580 -11.82 -6.59 28.43
N GLY A 581 -11.40 -7.81 28.12
CA GLY A 581 -12.25 -8.81 27.48
C GLY A 581 -11.48 -9.85 26.66
N VAL A 582 -12.21 -10.76 26.01
CA VAL A 582 -11.63 -11.73 25.06
C VAL A 582 -11.35 -11.01 23.72
N LYS A 583 -10.18 -11.21 23.13
CA LYS A 583 -9.79 -10.66 21.80
C LYS A 583 -10.60 -11.24 20.63
N SER A 584 -11.66 -12.01 20.88
CA SER A 584 -12.61 -12.54 19.88
C SER A 584 -13.45 -11.45 19.17
N TYR A 585 -13.24 -10.16 19.44
CA TYR A 585 -14.06 -9.09 18.89
C TYR A 585 -13.82 -8.75 17.41
N PHE A 586 -12.93 -9.45 16.70
CA PHE A 586 -12.74 -9.28 15.24
C PHE A 586 -12.94 -10.53 14.39
N MET A 587 -13.24 -11.69 14.97
CA MET A 587 -13.35 -12.95 14.23
C MET A 587 -14.39 -13.87 14.90
N GLU A 588 -15.69 -13.56 14.77
CA GLU A 588 -16.74 -14.59 14.91
C GLU A 588 -18.04 -14.17 14.19
N ARG A 589 -18.11 -14.46 12.88
CA ARG A 589 -19.39 -14.69 12.20
C ARG A 589 -19.82 -16.14 12.48
N SER A 590 -20.39 -16.40 13.64
CA SER A 590 -20.98 -17.72 13.93
C SER A 590 -22.14 -17.63 14.91
N LYS A 591 -23.15 -16.79 14.58
CA LYS A 591 -24.55 -16.94 15.00
C LYS A 591 -25.42 -15.97 14.21
N PHE A 592 -25.41 -16.13 12.88
CA PHE A 592 -26.40 -15.47 12.04
C PHE A 592 -27.70 -16.28 12.14
N SER A 593 -28.70 -15.72 12.83
CA SER A 593 -30.07 -16.22 12.76
C SER A 593 -30.80 -15.38 11.71
N ILE A 594 -31.46 -16.00 10.74
CA ILE A 594 -32.29 -15.28 9.76
C ILE A 594 -33.34 -14.40 10.47
N LEU A 595 -33.81 -14.83 11.64
CA LEU A 595 -34.75 -14.06 12.48
C LEU A 595 -34.14 -12.79 13.10
N SER A 596 -32.82 -12.68 13.26
CA SER A 596 -32.20 -11.45 13.79
C SER A 596 -32.12 -10.32 12.76
N ILE A 597 -32.17 -10.64 11.46
CA ILE A 597 -32.25 -9.65 10.38
C ILE A 597 -33.56 -8.85 10.47
N LEU A 598 -34.66 -9.53 10.79
CA LEU A 598 -36.00 -8.93 10.89
C LEU A 598 -36.15 -7.98 12.09
N LYS A 599 -35.22 -8.01 13.05
CA LYS A 599 -35.19 -7.08 14.18
C LYS A 599 -34.54 -5.74 13.82
N ASN A 600 -33.84 -5.65 12.68
CA ASN A 600 -33.27 -4.39 12.22
C ASN A 600 -34.34 -3.60 11.44
N PRO A 601 -34.81 -2.45 11.98
CA PRO A 601 -35.91 -1.70 11.36
C PRO A 601 -35.57 -1.20 9.96
N MET A 602 -34.30 -0.97 9.62
CA MET A 602 -33.88 -0.54 8.28
C MET A 602 -33.91 -1.67 7.26
N ILE A 603 -33.59 -2.89 7.68
CA ILE A 603 -33.67 -4.06 6.78
C ILE A 603 -35.13 -4.47 6.58
N LEU A 604 -35.94 -4.39 7.63
CA LEU A 604 -37.38 -4.61 7.53
C LEU A 604 -38.02 -3.57 6.60
N LEU A 605 -37.63 -2.30 6.71
CA LEU A 605 -38.07 -1.24 5.81
C LEU A 605 -37.65 -1.52 4.36
N GLY A 606 -36.41 -1.97 4.14
CA GLY A 606 -35.91 -2.35 2.81
C GLY A 606 -36.66 -3.54 2.18
N LEU A 607 -37.02 -4.55 2.98
CA LEU A 607 -37.81 -5.70 2.53
C LEU A 607 -39.27 -5.31 2.23
N VAL A 608 -39.87 -4.44 3.05
CA VAL A 608 -41.21 -3.89 2.79
C VAL A 608 -41.19 -3.03 1.53
N SER A 609 -40.17 -2.19 1.33
CA SER A 609 -39.99 -1.43 0.09
C SER A 609 -39.82 -2.35 -1.11
N CYS A 610 -39.06 -3.44 -1.01
CA CYS A 610 -38.96 -4.42 -2.10
C CYS A 610 -40.30 -5.10 -2.40
N ALA A 611 -41.06 -5.49 -1.37
CA ALA A 611 -42.40 -6.05 -1.54
C ALA A 611 -43.38 -5.06 -2.19
N ILE A 612 -43.27 -3.76 -1.89
CA ILE A 612 -44.10 -2.72 -2.49
C ILE A 612 -43.66 -2.43 -3.93
N PHE A 613 -42.37 -2.22 -4.20
CA PHE A 613 -41.91 -1.80 -5.52
C PHE A 613 -41.78 -2.95 -6.53
N MET A 614 -41.52 -4.17 -6.09
CA MET A 614 -41.40 -5.34 -6.97
C MET A 614 -42.58 -6.31 -6.84
N GLY A 615 -43.16 -6.44 -5.64
CA GLY A 615 -44.27 -7.38 -5.40
C GLY A 615 -45.64 -6.85 -5.82
N MET A 616 -45.94 -5.56 -5.61
CA MET A 616 -47.24 -5.00 -6.04
C MET A 616 -47.44 -5.03 -7.56
N PRO A 617 -46.46 -4.66 -8.41
CA PRO A 617 -46.63 -4.77 -9.86
C PRO A 617 -46.94 -6.21 -10.28
N TYR A 618 -46.21 -7.19 -9.73
CA TYR A 618 -46.45 -8.61 -10.01
C TYR A 618 -47.84 -9.09 -9.54
N LEU A 619 -48.31 -8.64 -8.37
CA LEU A 619 -49.65 -8.97 -7.89
C LEU A 619 -50.73 -8.36 -8.77
N VAL A 620 -50.59 -7.08 -9.16
CA VAL A 620 -51.55 -6.37 -10.02
C VAL A 620 -51.58 -6.97 -11.43
N ASP A 621 -50.47 -7.49 -11.93
CA ASP A 621 -50.42 -8.16 -13.23
C ASP A 621 -51.04 -9.57 -13.21
N ASN A 622 -51.16 -10.19 -12.04
CA ASN A 622 -51.75 -11.52 -11.86
C ASN A 622 -53.12 -11.50 -11.15
N MET A 623 -53.70 -10.34 -10.89
CA MET A 623 -55.07 -10.22 -10.38
C MET A 623 -56.08 -10.57 -11.47
N ASP A 624 -57.21 -11.17 -11.07
CA ASP A 624 -58.33 -11.34 -11.97
C ASP A 624 -58.88 -9.96 -12.41
N PRO A 625 -59.56 -9.89 -13.57
CA PRO A 625 -59.96 -8.61 -14.16
C PRO A 625 -60.94 -7.80 -13.30
N GLU A 626 -61.79 -8.46 -12.51
CA GLU A 626 -62.77 -7.79 -11.65
C GLU A 626 -62.09 -7.18 -10.41
N MET A 627 -61.19 -7.91 -9.75
CA MET A 627 -60.38 -7.38 -8.65
C MET A 627 -59.46 -6.24 -9.10
N LYS A 628 -58.88 -6.34 -10.30
CA LYS A 628 -58.02 -5.30 -10.85
C LYS A 628 -58.79 -4.00 -11.09
N ALA A 629 -60.00 -4.10 -11.64
CA ALA A 629 -60.88 -2.95 -11.83
C ALA A 629 -61.30 -2.30 -10.50
N GLU A 630 -61.64 -3.10 -9.48
CA GLU A 630 -61.98 -2.59 -8.14
C GLU A 630 -60.76 -1.94 -7.46
N TRP A 631 -59.57 -2.52 -7.61
CA TRP A 631 -58.32 -1.96 -7.07
C TRP A 631 -57.97 -0.62 -7.73
N GLU A 632 -58.09 -0.51 -9.06
CA GLU A 632 -57.87 0.74 -9.80
C GLU A 632 -58.88 1.84 -9.43
N GLU A 633 -60.14 1.48 -9.17
CA GLU A 633 -61.16 2.43 -8.73
C GLU A 633 -60.87 2.96 -7.31
N ARG A 634 -60.41 2.09 -6.40
CA ARG A 634 -59.98 2.49 -5.05
C ARG A 634 -58.71 3.36 -5.05
N GLN A 635 -57.80 3.19 -6.02
CA GLN A 635 -56.64 4.07 -6.14
C GLN A 635 -56.98 5.50 -6.56
N LYS A 636 -58.10 5.70 -7.29
CA LYS A 636 -58.56 7.05 -7.68
C LYS A 636 -59.05 7.89 -6.50
N THR A 637 -59.48 7.26 -5.41
CA THR A 637 -59.98 7.93 -4.20
C THR A 637 -58.94 8.01 -3.07
N ASN A 638 -57.73 7.49 -3.30
CA ASN A 638 -56.68 7.43 -2.29
C ASN A 638 -55.88 8.74 -2.21
N PRO A 639 -55.93 9.50 -1.09
CA PRO A 639 -55.31 10.82 -0.97
C PRO A 639 -53.76 10.82 -1.06
N MET A 640 -53.11 9.64 -1.01
CA MET A 640 -51.65 9.50 -1.14
C MET A 640 -51.14 9.57 -2.59
N ASN A 641 -51.99 9.41 -3.62
CA ASN A 641 -51.56 9.44 -5.02
C ASN A 641 -51.14 10.85 -5.50
N GLY A 642 -51.64 11.91 -4.85
CA GLY A 642 -51.18 13.28 -5.11
C GLY A 642 -49.73 13.55 -4.65
N ILE A 643 -49.20 12.73 -3.74
CA ILE A 643 -47.85 12.89 -3.18
C ILE A 643 -46.82 12.04 -3.94
N MET A 644 -47.19 10.86 -4.44
CA MET A 644 -46.28 10.00 -5.23
C MET A 644 -46.18 10.38 -6.71
N GLY A 645 -47.16 11.11 -7.27
CA GLY A 645 -47.11 11.60 -8.66
C GLY A 645 -45.96 12.58 -8.95
N ALA A 646 -45.36 13.19 -7.92
CA ALA A 646 -44.20 14.07 -8.06
C ALA A 646 -42.86 13.31 -8.23
N ALA A 647 -42.83 12.00 -7.97
CA ALA A 647 -41.61 11.19 -7.99
C ALA A 647 -41.46 10.30 -9.24
N THR A 648 -42.46 10.26 -10.13
CA THR A 648 -42.38 9.55 -11.42
C THR A 648 -42.64 10.55 -12.54
N GLY A 649 -41.57 11.05 -13.16
CA GLY A 649 -41.66 12.02 -14.24
C GLY A 649 -42.40 11.46 -15.46
N GLN A 650 -43.67 11.84 -15.60
CA GLN A 650 -44.32 11.97 -16.90
C GLN A 650 -44.39 13.46 -17.25
N ALA A 651 -43.78 13.80 -18.38
CA ALA A 651 -43.78 15.15 -18.94
C ALA A 651 -45.23 15.59 -19.22
N GLY A 652 -45.66 16.69 -18.61
CA GLY A 652 -46.93 17.31 -18.99
C GLY A 652 -47.67 18.19 -17.97
N ALA A 653 -46.99 18.93 -17.08
CA ALA A 653 -47.45 20.20 -16.50
C ALA A 653 -46.46 20.67 -15.43
N ASN A 654 -46.09 21.96 -15.47
CA ASN A 654 -45.09 22.60 -14.61
C ASN A 654 -45.71 23.01 -13.25
N PRO A 655 -45.26 22.51 -12.08
CA PRO A 655 -45.70 23.02 -10.78
C PRO A 655 -44.54 23.60 -9.94
N ILE A 656 -43.52 24.19 -10.57
CA ILE A 656 -42.42 24.91 -9.87
C ILE A 656 -42.43 26.40 -10.27
N GLN A 657 -43.61 27.02 -10.31
CA GLN A 657 -43.72 28.49 -10.38
C GLN A 657 -44.24 29.13 -9.09
N ASN A 658 -44.61 28.36 -8.07
CA ASN A 658 -45.14 28.88 -6.80
C ASN A 658 -44.40 28.40 -5.55
N PHE A 659 -43.18 27.86 -5.68
CA PHE A 659 -42.38 27.48 -4.53
C PHE A 659 -41.43 28.62 -4.14
N ASP A 660 -41.83 29.41 -3.14
CA ASP A 660 -40.99 30.44 -2.55
C ASP A 660 -39.92 29.80 -1.64
N MET A 661 -38.77 29.52 -2.25
CA MET A 661 -37.61 28.92 -1.61
C MET A 661 -37.03 29.80 -0.48
N ALA A 662 -37.31 31.11 -0.49
CA ALA A 662 -36.75 32.04 0.49
C ALA A 662 -37.43 31.91 1.87
N SER A 663 -38.73 31.60 1.91
CA SER A 663 -39.47 31.42 3.16
C SER A 663 -39.25 30.03 3.80
N PHE A 664 -38.80 29.03 3.02
CA PHE A 664 -38.43 27.70 3.53
C PHE A 664 -37.05 27.68 4.22
N LEU A 665 -36.05 28.40 3.67
CA LEU A 665 -34.69 28.43 4.22
C LEU A 665 -34.54 29.33 5.46
N ALA A 666 -35.48 30.24 5.71
CA ALA A 666 -35.40 31.22 6.81
C ALA A 666 -36.07 30.79 8.13
N GLY A 667 -36.61 29.56 8.24
CA GLY A 667 -36.97 28.92 9.51
C GLY A 667 -37.81 29.76 10.50
N SER A 668 -38.87 30.46 10.06
CA SER A 668 -39.71 31.26 10.96
C SER A 668 -41.20 30.87 10.89
N SER A 669 -41.72 30.38 12.02
CA SER A 669 -43.15 30.27 12.27
C SER A 669 -43.76 31.67 12.44
N LYS A 670 -44.90 31.92 11.79
CA LYS A 670 -45.70 33.15 11.93
C LYS A 670 -45.79 33.62 13.40
N LYS A 671 -45.39 34.87 13.64
CA LYS A 671 -46.01 35.76 14.63
C LYS A 671 -46.23 37.14 14.01
N GLU A 672 -47.29 37.76 14.46
CA GLU A 672 -47.95 38.96 13.96
C GLU A 672 -47.04 40.20 13.88
N ASN A 673 -47.39 41.11 12.96
CA ASN A 673 -46.91 42.50 12.84
C ASN A 673 -47.02 43.27 14.18
N PRO A 674 -46.24 44.35 14.45
CA PRO A 674 -46.05 45.48 13.53
C PRO A 674 -44.69 46.26 13.58
N GLY A 675 -44.44 47.15 12.60
CA GLY A 675 -43.82 48.46 12.85
C GLY A 675 -42.43 48.80 12.26
N SER A 676 -42.45 49.58 11.17
CA SER A 676 -41.61 50.77 10.83
C SER A 676 -40.07 50.83 11.01
N SER A 677 -39.45 51.46 9.99
CA SER A 677 -38.20 52.26 9.95
C SER A 677 -36.87 51.47 9.97
N SER A 678 -35.72 51.94 9.46
CA SER A 678 -35.28 52.87 8.41
C SER A 678 -33.73 52.78 8.38
N THR A 679 -33.11 53.27 7.29
CA THR A 679 -31.73 53.84 7.20
C THR A 679 -30.46 52.96 7.30
N ALA A 680 -29.80 52.81 6.15
CA ALA A 680 -28.54 53.47 5.71
C ALA A 680 -27.23 53.40 6.54
N GLY A 681 -26.11 53.24 5.80
CA GLY A 681 -24.71 53.53 6.15
C GLY A 681 -23.75 52.85 5.17
N LEU A 682 -23.34 53.42 4.02
CA LEU A 682 -22.35 54.48 3.79
C LEU A 682 -21.02 54.27 4.53
N TYR A 683 -19.92 54.12 3.76
CA TYR A 683 -18.68 54.88 3.94
C TYR A 683 -17.86 54.86 2.64
N SER A 684 -17.81 56.02 1.98
CA SER A 684 -16.74 56.45 1.09
C SER A 684 -15.67 57.17 1.93
N ASP A 685 -14.44 57.23 1.43
CA ASP A 685 -13.70 58.49 1.23
C ASP A 685 -12.23 58.20 0.86
N VAL A 686 -11.72 58.84 -0.19
CA VAL A 686 -10.88 60.05 -0.15
C VAL A 686 -10.32 60.29 -1.55
N VAL A 687 -10.13 61.57 -1.86
CA VAL A 687 -10.25 62.24 -3.16
C VAL A 687 -9.08 63.23 -3.29
N LYS A 688 -8.60 63.41 -4.54
CA LYS A 688 -7.92 64.62 -5.12
C LYS A 688 -6.49 64.96 -4.65
N THR A 689 -5.60 65.66 -5.39
CA THR A 689 -5.53 66.27 -6.74
C THR A 689 -4.13 66.87 -6.94
N GLY A 690 -3.70 67.10 -8.19
CA GLY A 690 -2.81 68.22 -8.55
C GLY A 690 -1.95 67.96 -9.79
N SER A 691 -2.40 68.38 -10.99
CA SER A 691 -1.87 69.50 -11.81
C SER A 691 -0.48 69.26 -12.43
N GLY A 692 -0.20 69.39 -13.72
CA GLY A 692 -0.96 69.90 -14.87
C GLY A 692 -0.06 69.92 -16.12
N GLY A 693 -0.59 70.43 -17.24
CA GLY A 693 0.20 71.09 -18.29
C GLY A 693 0.68 70.27 -19.50
N GLY A 694 -0.17 70.20 -20.52
CA GLY A 694 0.14 70.66 -21.89
C GLY A 694 1.31 70.09 -22.69
N GLY A 695 0.99 69.22 -23.66
CA GLY A 695 1.27 69.43 -25.10
C GLY A 695 2.70 69.29 -25.64
N GLY A 696 2.93 68.27 -26.48
CA GLY A 696 3.99 68.32 -27.49
C GLY A 696 4.47 66.98 -28.06
N GLY A 697 4.05 66.67 -29.30
CA GLY A 697 4.95 66.10 -30.31
C GLY A 697 5.18 64.58 -30.31
N GLY A 698 4.63 63.91 -31.33
CA GLY A 698 4.74 62.46 -31.52
C GLY A 698 6.10 61.94 -31.99
N LYS A 699 6.30 60.63 -31.83
CA LYS A 699 6.67 59.68 -32.91
C LYS A 699 6.81 58.26 -32.36
N LYS A 700 6.17 57.34 -33.09
CA LYS A 700 6.60 55.97 -33.42
C LYS A 700 7.07 55.03 -32.28
N GLY A 701 6.25 54.01 -32.03
CA GLY A 701 6.68 52.76 -31.42
C GLY A 701 5.90 51.59 -32.02
N LYS A 702 6.62 50.69 -32.69
CA LYS A 702 6.15 49.39 -33.22
C LYS A 702 5.49 48.54 -32.12
N ARG A 703 4.43 47.82 -32.48
CA ARG A 703 4.39 46.36 -32.46
C ARG A 703 3.40 45.88 -33.50
#